data_AF-A0A840NYC2-F1
#
_entry.id   AF-A0A840NYC2-F1
#
_cell.length_a   1.000
_cell.length_b   1.000
_cell.length_c   1.000
_cell.angle_alpha   90.00
_cell.angle_beta   90.00
_cell.angle_gamma   90.00
#
_symmetry.space_group_name_H-M   'P 1'
#
loop_
_entity.id
_entity.type
_entity.pdbx_description
1 polymer ?
#
loop_
_entity_poly.entity_id
_entity_poly.type
_entity_poly.pdbx_seq_one_letter_code
_entity_poly.pdbx_strand_id
1 'polypeptide(L)'
;MPTGATPERPSGDLPGDRLRAVHDLCERGEPLDDIMAIVRADGLSPDERRQFDAEVLSGPLGTRFDTAVKRGPARRRELLSHLIPYLATVDPAVKRELPVARRLAYHLVETRDQAELIEGDTLVKVVTAAAEPSKRVRKGWRWYADLPFRDELPEELYRLRRADLVPVTQIDDISWRDGKLVISGHAYLAGLSVRRRRFNRATVVLRGPRYLPPVRLRTRRVFRPEATYGAREPGCNYDWSGFTAELRPSALRWRAGLRALVRGSKRLLRRRPTVKDTTTWRAEIVIWSRRARAVGLLRGPAIGRTERPAGLEVRRRWWIRPVWTSDRALQVVLQPTRAELRDVHYDSERVELKVFLPDRSVNKGHARLGGHRMAADFTPVEGGTEVVIGLTTSALLQEKDGRRLWVEPKGDPAATVMLGGAPESRSVVADREITVQADRRDRVVVSAHRIRPTITSVTWGDDGSLTFTGIYPERGDDRRELTLRHRTGLSYTVPMERDGDHFTSRFTPGAMPRFGDTVPLASGTWTITMRHPAGETVPVRVDHALLDTLDEGVHTRDGREYQFLATRFDVPIIVVEEARPADEAGAAGLYSLQRSFYPAQRSQELREATVYVANDGRHYEGNVRAIYEERLRRGDEGEHIWIVKDGAFVPPGSAELGLGPDIRPRIVRAGSRQHYEALARSRHIITNAFLPTWFRAREDQTVVQTWNGTPAKKIGNDLPHMSRDPKPPIWHRQAAEVRGWDLLLSQSQWATPVLRRAFGYQGEVLEAGYPRNDLLSAPERDDLAAAIRRRLGISDGAKVVLYAPTYRDYDRKNSKVKLNLVQARKALGKDHVLLIRAHSMQATPIVPEDGFAMDVTTYPDMADLLLVADILVTDYSAAMFDFAVTGRPMIFYTYDLDRYSSKRGLYIDLPAQAPGPVVPTSNEVLEAIRAIDDIKSAHADRYDAFRATFAPKDDGKATRRVVDHIFG
;
A
#
# COMPACT_ATOMS: atom_id res chain seq x y z
N MET A 1 -35.16 -8.68 1.38
CA MET A 1 -36.32 -8.41 0.50
C MET A 1 -35.84 -8.30 -0.94
N PRO A 2 -36.24 -9.22 -1.84
CA PRO A 2 -35.96 -9.12 -3.26
C PRO A 2 -37.10 -8.37 -3.97
N THR A 3 -36.84 -7.15 -4.43
CA THR A 3 -37.73 -6.35 -5.30
C THR A 3 -36.84 -5.27 -5.92
N GLY A 4 -36.70 -5.06 -7.22
CA GLY A 4 -37.50 -5.40 -8.38
C GLY A 4 -37.29 -4.24 -9.38
N ALA A 5 -36.97 -4.58 -10.63
CA ALA A 5 -36.93 -3.70 -11.80
C ALA A 5 -35.94 -2.51 -11.80
N THR A 6 -34.77 -2.76 -12.37
CA THR A 6 -33.92 -1.78 -13.04
C THR A 6 -34.73 -1.00 -14.08
N PRO A 7 -34.62 0.34 -14.20
CA PRO A 7 -35.23 1.04 -15.32
C PRO A 7 -34.49 0.64 -16.60
N GLU A 8 -35.17 -0.11 -17.47
CA GLU A 8 -34.72 -0.42 -18.81
C GLU A 8 -34.33 0.86 -19.57
N ARG A 9 -33.11 0.85 -20.09
CA ARG A 9 -32.68 1.67 -21.22
C ARG A 9 -32.21 0.73 -22.33
N PRO A 10 -32.41 1.14 -23.59
CA PRO A 10 -32.54 0.22 -24.72
C PRO A 10 -31.27 -0.58 -24.98
N SER A 11 -31.46 -1.88 -25.10
CA SER A 11 -30.48 -2.88 -25.57
C SER A 11 -29.89 -2.47 -26.92
N GLY A 12 -28.57 -2.43 -27.00
CA GLY A 12 -27.84 -2.21 -28.26
C GLY A 12 -26.37 -2.62 -28.24
N ASP A 13 -25.91 -3.36 -27.21
CA ASP A 13 -24.53 -3.87 -27.10
C ASP A 13 -24.54 -5.27 -26.44
N LEU A 14 -25.20 -6.21 -27.12
CA LEU A 14 -25.30 -7.62 -26.70
C LEU A 14 -23.92 -8.26 -26.40
N PRO A 15 -22.84 -8.00 -27.16
CA PRO A 15 -21.49 -8.49 -26.81
C PRO A 15 -20.99 -7.93 -25.47
N GLY A 16 -21.20 -6.63 -25.23
CA GLY A 16 -20.77 -5.97 -24.01
C GLY A 16 -21.53 -6.44 -22.77
N ASP A 17 -22.83 -6.69 -22.88
CA ASP A 17 -23.65 -7.29 -21.81
C ASP A 17 -23.17 -8.71 -21.48
N ARG A 18 -22.93 -9.52 -22.51
CA ARG A 18 -22.43 -10.88 -22.35
C ARG A 18 -21.06 -10.94 -21.70
N LEU A 19 -20.15 -10.05 -22.11
CA LEU A 19 -18.81 -9.98 -21.52
C LEU A 19 -18.84 -9.59 -20.04
N ARG A 20 -19.74 -8.68 -19.65
CA ARG A 20 -19.97 -8.33 -18.23
C ARG A 20 -20.43 -9.53 -17.43
N ALA A 21 -21.41 -10.30 -17.94
CA ALA A 21 -21.88 -11.50 -17.27
C ALA A 21 -20.76 -12.52 -17.04
N VAL A 22 -19.92 -12.76 -18.06
CA VAL A 22 -18.75 -13.65 -17.94
C VAL A 22 -17.75 -13.13 -16.92
N HIS A 23 -17.46 -11.82 -16.93
CA HIS A 23 -16.58 -11.20 -15.95
C HIS A 23 -17.07 -11.41 -14.51
N ASP A 24 -18.36 -11.16 -14.26
CA ASP A 24 -18.95 -11.28 -12.93
C ASP A 24 -18.92 -12.73 -12.41
N LEU A 25 -19.19 -13.72 -13.27
CA LEU A 25 -19.06 -15.15 -12.91
C LEU A 25 -17.61 -15.52 -12.59
N CYS A 26 -16.65 -15.06 -13.40
CA CYS A 26 -15.23 -15.28 -13.16
C CYS A 26 -14.77 -14.68 -11.83
N GLU A 27 -15.24 -13.48 -11.48
CA GLU A 27 -14.91 -12.82 -10.21
C GLU A 27 -15.54 -13.53 -9.00
N ARG A 28 -16.78 -14.01 -9.11
CA ARG A 28 -17.43 -14.85 -8.09
C ARG A 28 -16.79 -16.23 -7.94
N GLY A 29 -16.03 -16.65 -8.94
CA GLY A 29 -15.31 -17.91 -8.93
C GLY A 29 -16.18 -19.11 -9.24
N GLU A 30 -17.27 -18.91 -9.97
CA GLU A 30 -18.25 -19.92 -10.37
C GLU A 30 -17.63 -21.06 -11.18
N PRO A 31 -18.32 -22.22 -11.27
CA PRO A 31 -17.93 -23.35 -12.11
C PRO A 31 -17.65 -22.93 -13.56
N LEU A 32 -16.66 -23.58 -14.19
CA LEU A 32 -16.27 -23.24 -15.55
C LEU A 32 -17.38 -23.58 -16.57
N ASP A 33 -18.20 -24.59 -16.30
CA ASP A 33 -19.37 -24.93 -17.11
C ASP A 33 -20.34 -23.75 -17.29
N ASP A 34 -20.70 -23.08 -16.18
CA ASP A 34 -21.63 -21.95 -16.18
C ASP A 34 -21.07 -20.77 -16.98
N ILE A 35 -19.77 -20.51 -16.82
CA ILE A 35 -19.05 -19.49 -17.58
C ILE A 35 -19.07 -19.84 -19.07
N MET A 36 -18.74 -21.08 -19.41
CA MET A 36 -18.62 -21.53 -20.79
C MET A 36 -19.96 -21.63 -21.52
N ALA A 37 -21.06 -21.86 -20.80
CA ALA A 37 -22.42 -21.78 -21.34
C ALA A 37 -22.72 -20.38 -21.90
N ILE A 38 -22.37 -19.32 -21.16
CA ILE A 38 -22.54 -17.93 -21.62
C ILE A 38 -21.57 -17.60 -22.76
N VAL A 39 -20.31 -18.04 -22.67
CA VAL A 39 -19.29 -17.81 -23.70
C VAL A 39 -19.70 -18.42 -25.04
N ARG A 40 -20.28 -19.63 -25.01
CA ARG A 40 -20.65 -20.37 -26.22
C ARG A 40 -22.04 -20.05 -26.74
N ALA A 41 -22.88 -19.33 -25.98
CA ALA A 41 -24.24 -18.99 -26.38
C ALA A 41 -24.32 -18.39 -27.79
N ASP A 42 -25.39 -18.72 -28.51
CA ASP A 42 -25.65 -18.19 -29.85
C ASP A 42 -26.18 -16.74 -29.80
N GLY A 43 -26.40 -16.13 -30.97
CA GLY A 43 -27.04 -14.82 -31.08
C GLY A 43 -26.11 -13.62 -31.26
N LEU A 44 -24.80 -13.84 -31.45
CA LEU A 44 -23.88 -12.79 -31.91
C LEU A 44 -23.69 -12.89 -33.43
N SER A 45 -23.69 -11.77 -34.14
CA SER A 45 -23.22 -11.73 -35.53
C SER A 45 -21.73 -12.10 -35.62
N PRO A 46 -21.19 -12.46 -36.80
CA PRO A 46 -19.77 -12.84 -36.92
C PRO A 46 -18.78 -11.75 -36.44
N ASP A 47 -19.08 -10.48 -36.66
CA ASP A 47 -18.25 -9.36 -36.17
C ASP A 47 -18.32 -9.22 -34.65
N GLU A 48 -19.53 -9.30 -34.09
CA GLU A 48 -19.77 -9.29 -32.65
C GLU A 48 -19.11 -10.47 -31.95
N ARG A 49 -19.15 -11.66 -32.57
CA ARG A 49 -18.49 -12.87 -32.07
C ARG A 49 -16.99 -12.70 -32.04
N ARG A 50 -16.38 -12.21 -33.12
CA ARG A 50 -14.94 -11.91 -33.15
C ARG A 50 -14.53 -10.90 -32.07
N GLN A 51 -15.32 -9.84 -31.88
CA GLN A 51 -15.06 -8.85 -30.84
C GLN A 51 -15.15 -9.48 -29.45
N PHE A 52 -16.23 -10.21 -29.17
CA PHE A 52 -16.45 -10.90 -27.92
C PHE A 52 -15.33 -11.90 -27.60
N ASP A 53 -14.96 -12.76 -28.57
CA ASP A 53 -13.90 -13.76 -28.42
C ASP A 53 -12.55 -13.09 -28.10
N ALA A 54 -12.21 -11.98 -28.76
CA ALA A 54 -10.99 -11.24 -28.47
C ALA A 54 -10.97 -10.66 -27.04
N GLU A 55 -12.08 -10.09 -26.58
CA GLU A 55 -12.20 -9.48 -25.25
C GLU A 55 -12.26 -10.53 -24.14
N VAL A 56 -12.97 -11.64 -24.34
CA VAL A 56 -13.10 -12.70 -23.32
C VAL A 56 -11.79 -13.48 -23.14
N LEU A 57 -11.10 -13.83 -24.23
CA LEU A 57 -9.84 -14.58 -24.22
C LEU A 57 -8.67 -13.76 -23.66
N SER A 58 -8.67 -12.44 -23.84
CA SER A 58 -7.65 -11.54 -23.28
C SER A 58 -7.99 -11.05 -21.86
N GLY A 59 -9.28 -10.98 -21.52
CA GLY A 59 -9.80 -10.50 -20.24
C GLY A 59 -10.20 -11.63 -19.28
N PRO A 60 -11.49 -11.81 -18.96
CA PRO A 60 -11.93 -12.64 -17.84
C PRO A 60 -11.54 -14.13 -17.97
N LEU A 61 -11.68 -14.73 -19.15
CA LEU A 61 -11.28 -16.14 -19.35
C LEU A 61 -9.76 -16.29 -19.36
N GLY A 62 -9.03 -15.29 -19.87
CA GLY A 62 -7.56 -15.22 -19.76
C GLY A 62 -7.09 -15.16 -18.31
N THR A 63 -7.72 -14.35 -17.46
CA THR A 63 -7.40 -14.29 -16.03
C THR A 63 -7.70 -15.62 -15.32
N ARG A 64 -8.80 -16.28 -15.70
CA ARG A 64 -9.13 -17.63 -15.22
C ARG A 64 -8.07 -18.65 -15.65
N PHE A 65 -7.56 -18.52 -16.89
CA PHE A 65 -6.45 -19.31 -17.40
C PHE A 65 -5.20 -19.16 -16.53
N ASP A 66 -4.74 -17.94 -16.28
CA ASP A 66 -3.54 -17.71 -15.44
C ASP A 66 -3.70 -18.29 -14.03
N THR A 67 -4.91 -18.14 -13.48
CA THR A 67 -5.22 -18.64 -12.13
C THR A 67 -5.17 -20.16 -12.08
N ALA A 68 -5.73 -20.83 -13.08
CA ALA A 68 -5.69 -22.29 -13.17
C ALA A 68 -4.25 -22.80 -13.35
N VAL A 69 -3.46 -22.17 -14.23
CA VAL A 69 -2.05 -22.51 -14.42
C VAL A 69 -1.27 -22.40 -13.10
N LYS A 70 -1.54 -21.38 -12.29
CA LYS A 70 -0.88 -21.19 -10.98
C LYS A 70 -1.40 -22.12 -9.87
N ARG A 71 -2.57 -22.74 -10.03
CA ARG A 71 -3.21 -23.59 -9.01
C ARG A 71 -2.93 -25.10 -9.17
N GLY A 72 -2.23 -25.50 -10.23
CA GLY A 72 -1.71 -26.87 -10.41
C GLY A 72 -2.52 -27.75 -11.36
N PRO A 73 -2.11 -29.03 -11.51
CA PRO A 73 -2.60 -29.93 -12.57
C PRO A 73 -4.12 -30.12 -12.61
N ALA A 74 -4.77 -30.31 -11.46
CA ALA A 74 -6.22 -30.54 -11.41
C ALA A 74 -7.03 -29.37 -12.03
N ARG A 75 -6.64 -28.12 -11.72
CA ARG A 75 -7.29 -26.92 -12.28
C ARG A 75 -6.93 -26.68 -13.73
N ARG A 76 -5.71 -27.05 -14.15
CA ARG A 76 -5.32 -27.03 -15.57
C ARG A 76 -6.15 -28.03 -16.39
N ARG A 77 -6.34 -29.26 -15.88
CA ARG A 77 -7.16 -30.29 -16.53
C ARG A 77 -8.60 -29.83 -16.73
N GLU A 78 -9.23 -29.34 -15.67
CA GLU A 78 -10.57 -28.74 -15.72
C GLU A 78 -10.63 -27.65 -16.80
N LEU A 79 -9.74 -26.67 -16.74
CA LEU A 79 -9.71 -25.57 -17.71
C LEU A 79 -9.55 -26.04 -19.16
N LEU A 80 -8.56 -26.90 -19.42
CA LEU A 80 -8.22 -27.33 -20.78
C LEU A 80 -9.35 -28.14 -21.42
N SER A 81 -10.10 -28.92 -20.63
CA SER A 81 -11.25 -29.69 -21.12
C SER A 81 -12.35 -28.81 -21.74
N HIS A 82 -12.51 -27.56 -21.28
CA HIS A 82 -13.45 -26.61 -21.89
C HIS A 82 -12.79 -25.64 -22.87
N LEU A 83 -11.54 -25.27 -22.62
CA LEU A 83 -10.85 -24.27 -23.43
C LEU A 83 -10.46 -24.80 -24.81
N ILE A 84 -9.99 -26.06 -24.91
CA ILE A 84 -9.59 -26.66 -26.20
C ILE A 84 -10.74 -26.69 -27.20
N PRO A 85 -11.94 -27.23 -26.87
CA PRO A 85 -13.06 -27.20 -27.81
C PRO A 85 -13.50 -25.79 -28.18
N TYR A 86 -13.39 -24.83 -27.24
CA TYR A 86 -13.75 -23.45 -27.53
C TYR A 86 -12.77 -22.78 -28.50
N LEU A 87 -11.46 -22.91 -28.28
CA LEU A 87 -10.42 -22.35 -29.14
C LEU A 87 -10.52 -22.84 -30.60
N ALA A 88 -10.97 -24.09 -30.79
CA ALA A 88 -11.24 -24.65 -32.12
C ALA A 88 -12.36 -23.92 -32.88
N THR A 89 -13.30 -23.29 -32.18
CA THR A 89 -14.39 -22.50 -32.77
C THR A 89 -14.02 -21.03 -33.00
N VAL A 90 -12.91 -20.56 -32.42
CA VAL A 90 -12.52 -19.14 -32.48
C VAL A 90 -11.83 -18.84 -33.80
N ASP A 91 -12.26 -17.77 -34.46
CA ASP A 91 -11.68 -17.27 -35.70
C ASP A 91 -10.14 -17.12 -35.57
N PRO A 92 -9.33 -17.76 -36.45
CA PRO A 92 -7.87 -17.66 -36.41
C PRO A 92 -7.34 -16.21 -36.41
N ALA A 93 -8.07 -15.27 -37.02
CA ALA A 93 -7.69 -13.86 -37.01
C ALA A 93 -7.76 -13.25 -35.59
N VAL A 94 -8.71 -13.69 -34.75
CA VAL A 94 -8.80 -13.28 -33.34
C VAL A 94 -7.58 -13.76 -32.58
N LYS A 95 -7.27 -15.06 -32.67
CA LYS A 95 -6.09 -15.67 -32.01
C LYS A 95 -4.79 -14.95 -32.39
N ARG A 96 -4.64 -14.60 -33.67
CA ARG A 96 -3.49 -13.85 -34.19
C ARG A 96 -3.38 -12.42 -33.65
N GLU A 97 -4.48 -11.77 -33.27
CA GLU A 97 -4.46 -10.38 -32.76
C GLU A 97 -4.44 -10.29 -31.22
N LEU A 98 -4.53 -11.43 -30.51
CA LEU A 98 -4.37 -11.49 -29.05
C LEU A 98 -2.98 -10.99 -28.58
N PRO A 99 -2.85 -10.53 -27.32
CA PRO A 99 -1.55 -10.25 -26.72
C PRO A 99 -0.60 -11.44 -26.87
N VAL A 100 0.70 -11.19 -27.08
CA VAL A 100 1.69 -12.24 -27.41
C VAL A 100 1.64 -13.40 -26.43
N ALA A 101 1.61 -13.12 -25.12
CA ALA A 101 1.56 -14.16 -24.10
C ALA A 101 0.33 -15.08 -24.23
N ARG A 102 -0.85 -14.51 -24.54
CA ARG A 102 -2.09 -15.25 -24.75
C ARG A 102 -2.04 -16.05 -26.04
N ARG A 103 -1.54 -15.44 -27.12
CA ARG A 103 -1.36 -16.11 -28.40
C ARG A 103 -0.42 -17.30 -28.27
N LEU A 104 0.70 -17.14 -27.57
CA LEU A 104 1.67 -18.19 -27.29
C LEU A 104 1.04 -19.31 -26.47
N ALA A 105 0.37 -18.96 -25.36
CA ALA A 105 -0.29 -19.92 -24.49
C ALA A 105 -1.36 -20.73 -25.24
N TYR A 106 -2.23 -20.08 -26.01
CA TYR A 106 -3.28 -20.76 -26.76
C TYR A 106 -2.75 -21.55 -27.95
N HIS A 107 -1.68 -21.09 -28.60
CA HIS A 107 -0.99 -21.89 -29.61
C HIS A 107 -0.43 -23.17 -29.01
N LEU A 108 0.22 -23.11 -27.84
CA LEU A 108 0.71 -24.29 -27.12
C LEU A 108 -0.44 -25.22 -26.73
N VAL A 109 -1.58 -24.67 -26.28
CA VAL A 109 -2.79 -25.46 -25.96
C VAL A 109 -3.33 -26.22 -27.18
N GLU A 110 -3.20 -25.65 -28.38
CA GLU A 110 -3.67 -26.29 -29.61
C GLU A 110 -2.66 -27.27 -30.22
N THR A 111 -1.37 -27.17 -29.90
CA THR A 111 -0.31 -27.93 -30.59
C THR A 111 0.49 -28.91 -29.74
N ARG A 112 0.54 -28.72 -28.41
CA ARG A 112 1.28 -29.60 -27.49
C ARG A 112 0.38 -30.70 -26.93
N ASP A 113 1.02 -31.76 -26.47
CA ASP A 113 0.34 -32.85 -25.78
C ASP A 113 -0.38 -32.37 -24.51
N GLN A 114 -1.60 -32.86 -24.27
CA GLN A 114 -2.41 -32.39 -23.15
C GLN A 114 -1.83 -32.82 -21.80
N ALA A 115 -1.24 -34.02 -21.71
CA ALA A 115 -0.62 -34.48 -20.47
C ALA A 115 0.60 -33.60 -20.13
N GLU A 116 1.39 -33.20 -21.14
CA GLU A 116 2.49 -32.24 -20.97
C GLU A 116 1.99 -30.90 -20.40
N LEU A 117 0.89 -30.35 -20.92
CA LEU A 117 0.36 -29.06 -20.47
C LEU A 117 -0.26 -29.12 -19.06
N ILE A 118 -0.84 -30.26 -18.70
CA ILE A 118 -1.49 -30.50 -17.40
C ILE A 118 -0.47 -30.79 -16.30
N GLU A 119 0.55 -31.59 -16.57
CA GLU A 119 1.51 -32.04 -15.56
C GLU A 119 2.81 -31.22 -15.59
N GLY A 120 3.29 -30.81 -16.78
CA GLY A 120 4.56 -30.12 -16.97
C GLY A 120 4.56 -28.62 -16.60
N ASP A 121 5.59 -27.89 -17.01
CA ASP A 121 5.79 -26.47 -16.69
C ASP A 121 5.62 -25.52 -17.89
N THR A 122 5.29 -26.04 -19.07
CA THR A 122 5.21 -25.29 -20.33
C THR A 122 4.32 -24.05 -20.23
N LEU A 123 3.08 -24.19 -19.74
CA LEU A 123 2.17 -23.07 -19.52
C LEU A 123 2.61 -22.16 -18.37
N VAL A 124 3.24 -22.73 -17.33
CA VAL A 124 3.75 -21.98 -16.18
C VAL A 124 4.86 -21.03 -16.62
N LYS A 125 5.78 -21.48 -17.49
CA LYS A 125 6.85 -20.67 -18.09
C LYS A 125 6.29 -19.46 -18.83
N VAL A 126 5.28 -19.66 -19.68
CA VAL A 126 4.65 -18.55 -20.43
C VAL A 126 3.94 -17.57 -19.50
N VAL A 127 3.09 -18.07 -18.58
CA VAL A 127 2.32 -17.22 -17.66
C VAL A 127 3.24 -16.45 -16.71
N THR A 128 4.33 -17.06 -16.28
CA THR A 128 5.33 -16.41 -15.41
C THR A 128 6.10 -15.34 -16.18
N ALA A 129 6.61 -15.65 -17.37
CA ALA A 129 7.31 -14.67 -18.20
C ALA A 129 6.41 -13.50 -18.64
N ALA A 130 5.12 -13.76 -18.87
CA ALA A 130 4.14 -12.73 -19.20
C ALA A 130 3.79 -11.80 -18.03
N ALA A 131 4.01 -12.25 -16.80
CA ALA A 131 3.82 -11.43 -15.60
C ALA A 131 4.97 -10.45 -15.37
N GLU A 132 6.11 -10.63 -16.05
CA GLU A 132 7.25 -9.74 -16.02
C GLU A 132 7.27 -8.81 -17.25
N PRO A 133 7.80 -7.58 -17.15
CA PRO A 133 7.98 -6.73 -18.33
C PRO A 133 8.98 -7.36 -19.30
N SER A 134 8.47 -8.06 -20.32
CA SER A 134 9.31 -8.72 -21.33
C SER A 134 10.11 -7.68 -22.12
N LYS A 135 11.41 -7.93 -22.32
CA LYS A 135 12.23 -7.17 -23.25
C LYS A 135 11.59 -7.20 -24.64
N ARG A 136 11.68 -6.10 -25.38
CA ARG A 136 11.16 -6.02 -26.75
C ARG A 136 12.32 -5.93 -27.71
N VAL A 137 12.37 -6.86 -28.66
CA VAL A 137 13.44 -6.96 -29.65
C VAL A 137 12.93 -6.42 -30.98
N ARG A 138 13.77 -5.64 -31.66
CA ARG A 138 13.46 -5.12 -32.99
C ARG A 138 14.16 -5.95 -34.05
N LYS A 139 13.40 -6.51 -34.98
CA LYS A 139 13.89 -7.15 -36.20
C LYS A 139 13.37 -6.36 -37.40
N GLY A 140 14.27 -5.71 -38.13
CA GLY A 140 13.95 -4.78 -39.22
C GLY A 140 13.03 -3.62 -38.78
N TRP A 141 11.81 -3.57 -39.32
CA TRP A 141 10.81 -2.54 -38.99
C TRP A 141 9.76 -2.99 -37.97
N ARG A 142 9.82 -4.23 -37.49
CA ARG A 142 8.81 -4.84 -36.59
C ARG A 142 9.40 -5.10 -35.21
N TRP A 143 8.50 -5.21 -34.23
CA TRP A 143 8.83 -5.46 -32.83
C TRP A 143 8.28 -6.80 -32.38
N TYR A 144 9.05 -7.50 -31.57
CA TYR A 144 8.75 -8.85 -31.08
C TYR A 144 8.96 -8.90 -29.57
N ALA A 145 8.12 -9.66 -28.87
CA ALA A 145 8.28 -9.93 -27.44
C ALA A 145 9.41 -10.95 -27.24
N ASP A 146 10.20 -10.76 -26.19
CA ASP A 146 11.21 -11.70 -25.72
C ASP A 146 10.59 -12.60 -24.65
N LEU A 147 10.02 -13.72 -25.09
CA LEU A 147 9.32 -14.70 -24.26
C LEU A 147 9.87 -16.11 -24.53
N PRO A 148 9.64 -17.08 -23.62
CA PRO A 148 10.12 -18.46 -23.78
C PRO A 148 9.71 -19.12 -25.10
N PHE A 149 10.42 -20.19 -25.48
CA PHE A 149 10.18 -21.04 -26.65
C PHE A 149 10.44 -20.37 -28.02
N ARG A 150 11.13 -19.22 -28.06
CA ARG A 150 11.38 -18.50 -29.32
C ARG A 150 12.15 -19.35 -30.35
N ASP A 151 13.01 -20.25 -29.89
CA ASP A 151 13.80 -21.12 -30.76
C ASP A 151 13.02 -22.36 -31.22
N GLU A 152 11.86 -22.63 -30.61
CA GLU A 152 10.99 -23.79 -30.90
C GLU A 152 9.76 -23.42 -31.73
N LEU A 153 9.33 -22.15 -31.70
CA LEU A 153 8.04 -21.73 -32.25
C LEU A 153 8.17 -20.63 -33.32
N PRO A 154 7.20 -20.53 -34.25
CA PRO A 154 7.24 -19.55 -35.33
C PRO A 154 7.38 -18.10 -34.84
N GLU A 155 8.24 -17.33 -35.51
CA GLU A 155 8.53 -15.94 -35.11
C GLU A 155 7.27 -15.04 -35.15
N GLU A 156 6.29 -15.32 -36.02
CA GLU A 156 5.05 -14.55 -36.11
C GLU A 156 4.25 -14.53 -34.80
N LEU A 157 4.36 -15.57 -33.96
CA LEU A 157 3.66 -15.64 -32.68
C LEU A 157 4.17 -14.56 -31.73
N TYR A 158 5.46 -14.23 -31.79
CA TYR A 158 6.12 -13.26 -30.94
C TYR A 158 5.93 -11.81 -31.39
N ARG A 159 5.37 -11.58 -32.58
CA ARG A 159 5.21 -10.23 -33.13
C ARG A 159 4.21 -9.42 -32.30
N LEU A 160 4.64 -8.23 -31.88
CA LEU A 160 3.77 -7.27 -31.19
C LEU A 160 2.65 -6.80 -32.12
N ARG A 161 1.42 -6.83 -31.60
CA ARG A 161 0.19 -6.33 -32.22
C ARG A 161 -0.39 -5.18 -31.43
N ARG A 162 -1.55 -4.68 -31.88
CA ARG A 162 -2.23 -3.56 -31.22
C ARG A 162 -2.53 -3.84 -29.76
N ALA A 163 -2.88 -5.08 -29.41
CA ALA A 163 -3.15 -5.50 -28.04
C ALA A 163 -1.91 -5.42 -27.12
N ASP A 164 -0.70 -5.52 -27.67
CA ASP A 164 0.56 -5.42 -26.91
C ASP A 164 1.07 -3.97 -26.74
N LEU A 165 0.50 -3.04 -27.49
CA LEU A 165 0.91 -1.65 -27.57
C LEU A 165 -0.06 -0.75 -26.80
N VAL A 166 -0.19 -1.01 -25.50
CA VAL A 166 -0.95 -0.16 -24.59
C VAL A 166 -0.04 0.94 -24.04
N PRO A 167 -0.37 2.23 -24.25
CA PRO A 167 0.36 3.32 -23.63
C PRO A 167 0.27 3.28 -22.11
N VAL A 168 1.42 3.32 -21.44
CA VAL A 168 1.50 3.72 -20.04
C VAL A 168 1.38 5.24 -20.02
N THR A 169 0.45 5.78 -19.23
CA THR A 169 0.21 7.22 -19.11
C THR A 169 0.13 7.62 -17.65
N GLN A 170 0.69 8.80 -17.37
CA GLN A 170 0.58 9.48 -16.09
C GLN A 170 0.43 10.98 -16.38
N ILE A 171 -0.48 11.63 -15.67
CA ILE A 171 -0.67 13.07 -15.70
C ILE A 171 -0.06 13.63 -14.43
N ASP A 172 0.92 14.51 -14.60
CA ASP A 172 1.67 15.10 -13.49
C ASP A 172 1.03 16.42 -13.04
N ASP A 173 0.57 17.24 -14.00
CA ASP A 173 -0.18 18.49 -13.73
C ASP A 173 -1.32 18.68 -14.73
N ILE A 174 -2.42 19.27 -14.25
CA ILE A 174 -3.54 19.73 -15.08
C ILE A 174 -4.09 21.05 -14.53
N SER A 175 -3.77 22.15 -15.18
CA SER A 175 -4.04 23.51 -14.68
C SER A 175 -4.50 24.46 -15.79
N TRP A 176 -5.20 25.52 -15.42
CA TRP A 176 -5.53 26.62 -16.32
C TRP A 176 -4.41 27.65 -16.31
N ARG A 177 -3.87 28.00 -17.49
CA ARG A 177 -2.84 29.04 -17.68
C ARG A 177 -3.24 29.91 -18.87
N ASP A 178 -3.32 31.22 -18.67
CA ASP A 178 -3.74 32.19 -19.69
C ASP A 178 -5.04 31.79 -20.42
N GLY A 179 -6.03 31.32 -19.66
CA GLY A 179 -7.33 30.85 -20.19
C GLY A 179 -7.28 29.55 -21.01
N LYS A 180 -6.16 28.82 -20.98
CA LYS A 180 -5.98 27.51 -21.64
C LYS A 180 -5.83 26.42 -20.60
N LEU A 181 -6.43 25.26 -20.83
CA LEU A 181 -6.18 24.08 -20.02
C LEU A 181 -4.87 23.44 -20.50
N VAL A 182 -3.87 23.42 -19.63
CA VAL A 182 -2.56 22.81 -19.85
C VAL A 182 -2.53 21.47 -19.12
N ILE A 183 -2.23 20.41 -19.85
CA ILE A 183 -2.09 19.05 -19.33
C ILE A 183 -0.62 18.66 -19.53
N SER A 184 0.09 18.34 -18.46
CA SER A 184 1.46 17.83 -18.54
C SER A 184 1.55 16.45 -17.91
N GLY A 185 2.44 15.63 -18.45
CA GLY A 185 2.54 14.24 -18.04
C GLY A 185 3.62 13.51 -18.80
N HIS A 186 3.61 12.20 -18.71
CA HIS A 186 4.44 11.34 -19.54
C HIS A 186 3.65 10.16 -20.08
N ALA A 187 4.11 9.68 -21.23
CA ALA A 187 3.48 8.56 -21.90
C ALA A 187 4.46 7.81 -22.81
N TYR A 188 4.51 6.49 -22.63
CA TYR A 188 5.41 5.59 -23.35
C TYR A 188 4.76 4.25 -23.63
N LEU A 189 5.43 3.43 -24.45
CA LEU A 189 5.08 2.03 -24.65
C LEU A 189 6.11 1.21 -23.89
N ALA A 190 5.64 0.41 -22.92
CA ALA A 190 6.49 -0.43 -22.09
C ALA A 190 7.49 -1.23 -22.96
N GLY A 191 8.74 -1.32 -22.57
CA GLY A 191 9.79 -2.01 -23.32
C GLY A 191 10.33 -1.31 -24.57
N LEU A 192 9.81 -0.13 -24.97
CA LEU A 192 10.33 0.64 -26.12
C LEU A 192 11.02 1.93 -25.66
N SER A 193 12.34 1.86 -25.41
CA SER A 193 13.11 3.01 -24.90
C SER A 193 13.09 4.24 -25.81
N VAL A 194 12.82 5.39 -25.20
CA VAL A 194 12.74 6.74 -25.76
C VAL A 194 13.82 7.66 -25.16
N ARG A 195 15.09 7.32 -25.41
CA ARG A 195 16.26 8.12 -25.00
C ARG A 195 16.47 9.45 -25.74
N ARG A 196 15.73 9.71 -26.81
CA ARG A 196 15.86 10.92 -27.64
C ARG A 196 14.50 11.36 -28.16
N ARG A 197 14.27 12.67 -28.28
CA ARG A 197 13.02 13.28 -28.77
C ARG A 197 12.52 12.66 -30.09
N ARG A 198 13.42 12.41 -31.04
CA ARG A 198 13.06 11.87 -32.38
C ARG A 198 12.45 10.47 -32.36
N PHE A 199 12.61 9.71 -31.27
CA PHE A 199 12.09 8.36 -31.17
C PHE A 199 10.62 8.30 -30.76
N ASN A 200 10.02 9.43 -30.35
CA ASN A 200 8.66 9.44 -29.86
C ASN A 200 7.92 10.73 -30.29
N ARG A 201 6.72 10.55 -30.83
CA ARG A 201 5.76 11.62 -31.08
C ARG A 201 4.47 11.27 -30.36
N ALA A 202 3.83 12.26 -29.76
CA ALA A 202 2.56 12.06 -29.10
C ALA A 202 1.61 13.22 -29.42
N THR A 203 0.32 12.92 -29.48
CA THR A 203 -0.73 13.92 -29.64
C THR A 203 -1.88 13.56 -28.73
N VAL A 204 -2.29 14.50 -27.88
CA VAL A 204 -3.50 14.37 -27.08
C VAL A 204 -4.71 14.71 -27.93
N VAL A 205 -5.72 13.85 -27.85
CA VAL A 205 -6.95 13.93 -28.66
C VAL A 205 -8.15 13.76 -27.74
N LEU A 206 -9.07 14.73 -27.78
CA LEU A 206 -10.36 14.64 -27.11
C LEU A 206 -11.40 14.05 -28.06
N ARG A 207 -11.97 12.90 -27.72
CA ARG A 207 -13.01 12.22 -28.50
C ARG A 207 -14.37 12.35 -27.83
N GLY A 208 -15.29 12.99 -28.53
CA GLY A 208 -16.69 13.12 -28.10
C GLY A 208 -17.58 12.02 -28.69
N PRO A 209 -18.90 12.23 -28.72
CA PRO A 209 -19.84 11.39 -29.46
C PRO A 209 -19.39 11.12 -30.91
N ARG A 210 -19.66 9.92 -31.46
CA ARG A 210 -19.17 9.46 -32.78
C ARG A 210 -19.39 10.45 -33.93
N TYR A 211 -20.46 11.25 -33.87
CA TYR A 211 -20.80 12.25 -34.88
C TYR A 211 -20.08 13.60 -34.74
N LEU A 212 -19.38 13.84 -33.63
CA LEU A 212 -18.54 15.03 -33.47
C LEU A 212 -17.10 14.68 -33.83
N PRO A 213 -16.42 15.51 -34.65
CA PRO A 213 -15.02 15.28 -34.93
C PRO A 213 -14.18 15.31 -33.63
N PRO A 214 -13.00 14.68 -33.61
CA PRO A 214 -12.08 14.70 -32.47
C PRO A 214 -11.32 16.03 -32.38
N VAL A 215 -11.05 16.53 -31.18
CA VAL A 215 -10.27 17.77 -30.96
C VAL A 215 -8.82 17.38 -30.67
N ARG A 216 -7.91 17.77 -31.55
CA ARG A 216 -6.46 17.53 -31.37
C ARG A 216 -5.86 18.69 -30.60
N LEU A 217 -5.22 18.42 -29.47
CA LEU A 217 -4.55 19.44 -28.67
C LEU A 217 -3.17 19.73 -29.23
N ARG A 218 -2.69 20.96 -29.05
CA ARG A 218 -1.31 21.32 -29.35
C ARG A 218 -0.41 20.59 -28.35
N THR A 219 0.26 19.54 -28.81
CA THR A 219 1.07 18.65 -27.95
C THR A 219 2.55 18.82 -28.27
N ARG A 220 3.38 19.04 -27.25
CA ARG A 220 4.84 19.11 -27.36
C ARG A 220 5.47 18.00 -26.54
N ARG A 221 6.63 17.51 -26.98
CA ARG A 221 7.42 16.52 -26.25
C ARG A 221 8.45 17.24 -25.38
N VAL A 222 8.52 16.86 -24.11
CA VAL A 222 9.45 17.43 -23.14
C VAL A 222 10.31 16.32 -22.55
N PHE A 223 11.52 16.71 -22.13
CA PHE A 223 12.39 15.84 -21.34
C PHE A 223 11.78 15.71 -19.93
N ARG A 224 11.63 14.47 -19.46
CA ARG A 224 10.93 14.05 -18.25
C ARG A 224 11.56 12.74 -17.74
N PRO A 225 12.76 12.80 -17.16
CA PRO A 225 13.49 11.61 -16.71
C PRO A 225 12.77 10.87 -15.56
N GLU A 226 11.87 11.55 -14.84
CA GLU A 226 11.03 10.94 -13.79
C GLU A 226 10.19 9.79 -14.32
N ALA A 227 9.85 9.79 -15.61
CA ALA A 227 9.16 8.67 -16.26
C ALA A 227 10.02 7.40 -16.31
N THR A 228 11.34 7.54 -16.41
CA THR A 228 12.30 6.43 -16.36
C THR A 228 12.50 5.93 -14.94
N TYR A 229 12.51 6.84 -13.96
CA TYR A 229 12.65 6.48 -12.55
C TYR A 229 11.38 5.79 -12.04
N GLY A 230 10.20 6.34 -12.34
CA GLY A 230 8.91 5.74 -11.95
C GLY A 230 8.52 4.49 -12.74
N ALA A 231 9.13 4.26 -13.90
CA ALA A 231 8.91 3.04 -14.69
C ALA A 231 9.35 1.79 -13.91
N ARG A 232 8.62 0.69 -14.11
CA ARG A 232 8.94 -0.61 -13.49
C ARG A 232 9.67 -1.55 -14.46
N GLU A 233 10.13 -1.05 -15.60
CA GLU A 233 10.83 -1.82 -16.62
C GLU A 233 12.35 -1.60 -16.55
N PRO A 234 13.11 -2.53 -15.96
CA PRO A 234 14.56 -2.38 -15.85
C PRO A 234 15.22 -2.31 -17.23
N GLY A 235 16.27 -1.49 -17.37
CA GLY A 235 17.02 -1.33 -18.62
C GLY A 235 16.30 -0.53 -19.73
N CYS A 236 15.08 -0.05 -19.48
CA CYS A 236 14.40 0.89 -20.37
C CYS A 236 14.71 2.34 -19.99
N ASN A 237 14.69 3.23 -20.97
CA ASN A 237 14.84 4.67 -20.77
C ASN A 237 13.67 5.37 -21.44
N TYR A 238 12.94 6.20 -20.70
CA TYR A 238 11.77 6.93 -21.15
C TYR A 238 11.91 8.44 -20.94
N ASP A 239 13.13 8.98 -20.91
CA ASP A 239 13.32 10.39 -20.53
C ASP A 239 12.62 11.36 -21.50
N TRP A 240 12.56 11.03 -22.79
CA TRP A 240 11.80 11.81 -23.76
C TRP A 240 10.33 11.36 -23.90
N SER A 241 9.79 10.70 -22.86
CA SER A 241 8.39 10.28 -22.76
C SER A 241 7.44 11.37 -22.22
N GLY A 242 7.96 12.50 -21.75
CA GLY A 242 7.17 13.65 -21.31
C GLY A 242 6.39 14.36 -22.43
N PHE A 243 5.25 14.93 -22.07
CA PHE A 243 4.48 15.83 -22.94
C PHE A 243 3.84 17.00 -22.20
N THR A 244 3.55 18.05 -22.95
CA THR A 244 2.60 19.11 -22.58
C THR A 244 1.55 19.22 -23.68
N ALA A 245 0.28 19.37 -23.31
CA ALA A 245 -0.85 19.48 -24.23
C ALA A 245 -1.76 20.64 -23.83
N GLU A 246 -2.10 21.51 -24.79
CA GLU A 246 -2.91 22.71 -24.55
C GLU A 246 -4.28 22.61 -25.22
N LEU A 247 -5.34 22.89 -24.45
CA LEU A 247 -6.73 23.03 -24.92
C LEU A 247 -7.20 24.47 -24.77
N ARG A 248 -7.62 25.08 -25.88
CA ARG A 248 -8.34 26.36 -25.89
C ARG A 248 -9.85 26.11 -25.73
N PRO A 249 -10.56 26.84 -24.85
CA PRO A 249 -12.01 26.70 -24.67
C PRO A 249 -12.84 26.80 -25.95
N SER A 250 -12.45 27.68 -26.89
CA SER A 250 -13.15 27.89 -28.16
C SER A 250 -13.25 26.62 -29.01
N ALA A 251 -12.30 25.68 -28.89
CA ALA A 251 -12.28 24.42 -29.63
C ALA A 251 -13.45 23.49 -29.29
N LEU A 252 -14.05 23.64 -28.10
CA LEU A 252 -15.21 22.86 -27.67
C LEU A 252 -16.54 23.55 -28.00
N ARG A 253 -16.57 24.89 -28.00
CA ARG A 253 -17.80 25.70 -28.15
C ARG A 253 -18.47 25.53 -29.52
N TRP A 254 -17.72 25.64 -30.62
CA TRP A 254 -18.28 25.54 -31.97
C TRP A 254 -18.89 24.16 -32.25
N ARG A 255 -18.27 23.10 -31.72
CA ARG A 255 -18.74 21.71 -31.87
C ARG A 255 -19.98 21.41 -31.03
N ALA A 256 -20.08 22.03 -29.86
CA ALA A 256 -21.30 21.99 -29.07
C ALA A 256 -22.46 22.72 -29.78
N GLY A 257 -22.18 23.83 -30.47
CA GLY A 257 -23.14 24.49 -31.36
C GLY A 257 -23.66 23.58 -32.49
N LEU A 258 -22.75 22.85 -33.16
CA LEU A 258 -23.10 21.85 -34.18
C LEU A 258 -24.03 20.75 -33.62
N ARG A 259 -23.76 20.26 -32.40
CA ARG A 259 -24.61 19.28 -31.72
C ARG A 259 -25.99 19.85 -31.39
N ALA A 260 -26.06 21.09 -30.91
CA ALA A 260 -27.32 21.74 -30.57
C ALA A 260 -28.24 21.84 -31.81
N LEU A 261 -27.66 22.13 -32.98
CA LEU A 261 -28.38 22.17 -34.26
C LEU A 261 -28.92 20.79 -34.69
N VAL A 262 -28.09 19.74 -34.61
CA VAL A 262 -28.48 18.36 -34.97
C VAL A 262 -29.52 17.74 -34.02
N ARG A 263 -29.43 18.04 -32.71
CA ARG A 263 -30.44 17.54 -31.74
C ARG A 263 -31.67 18.41 -31.67
N GLY A 264 -31.53 19.73 -31.85
CA GLY A 264 -32.64 20.68 -31.90
C GLY A 264 -33.61 20.33 -33.01
N SER A 265 -33.10 20.07 -34.22
CA SER A 265 -33.88 19.56 -35.35
C SER A 265 -34.59 18.23 -35.04
N LYS A 266 -33.88 17.24 -34.48
CA LYS A 266 -34.49 15.95 -34.06
C LYS A 266 -35.55 16.07 -32.94
N ARG A 267 -35.46 17.06 -32.06
CA ARG A 267 -36.42 17.28 -30.97
C ARG A 267 -37.60 18.16 -31.40
N LEU A 268 -37.39 19.11 -32.30
CA LEU A 268 -38.47 19.84 -32.99
C LEU A 268 -39.40 18.84 -33.70
N LEU A 269 -38.82 17.88 -34.41
CA LEU A 269 -39.53 16.75 -35.03
C LEU A 269 -40.33 15.89 -34.02
N ARG A 270 -40.00 15.95 -32.72
CA ARG A 270 -40.66 15.19 -31.64
C ARG A 270 -41.45 16.07 -30.66
N ARG A 271 -41.69 17.34 -30.98
CA ARG A 271 -42.38 18.34 -30.11
C ARG A 271 -41.85 18.38 -28.66
N ARG A 272 -40.54 18.21 -28.45
CA ARG A 272 -39.91 18.29 -27.11
C ARG A 272 -39.09 19.57 -26.94
N PRO A 273 -39.08 20.20 -25.75
CA PRO A 273 -38.24 21.36 -25.47
C PRO A 273 -36.75 21.10 -25.70
N THR A 274 -36.04 22.10 -26.20
CA THR A 274 -34.58 22.08 -26.35
C THR A 274 -33.94 22.23 -24.97
N VAL A 275 -33.26 21.17 -24.51
CA VAL A 275 -32.54 21.20 -23.22
C VAL A 275 -31.06 21.47 -23.50
N LYS A 276 -30.47 22.41 -22.76
CA LYS A 276 -29.02 22.65 -22.75
C LYS A 276 -28.33 21.36 -22.26
N ASP A 277 -27.67 20.65 -23.16
CA ASP A 277 -27.09 19.32 -22.89
C ASP A 277 -25.59 19.38 -22.58
N THR A 278 -25.17 18.57 -21.61
CA THR A 278 -23.75 18.29 -21.33
C THR A 278 -23.09 17.58 -22.50
N THR A 279 -21.89 18.02 -22.87
CA THR A 279 -21.00 17.33 -23.82
C THR A 279 -19.74 16.90 -23.13
N THR A 280 -19.41 15.61 -23.25
CA THR A 280 -18.24 15.00 -22.65
C THR A 280 -17.31 14.54 -23.74
N TRP A 281 -16.02 14.83 -23.59
CA TRP A 281 -14.96 14.28 -24.41
C TRP A 281 -14.01 13.45 -23.55
N ARG A 282 -13.69 12.26 -24.03
CA ARG A 282 -12.68 11.37 -23.43
C ARG A 282 -11.30 11.77 -23.95
N ALA A 283 -10.33 11.90 -23.06
CA ALA A 283 -8.97 12.25 -23.44
C ALA A 283 -8.16 10.99 -23.76
N GLU A 284 -7.64 10.94 -24.97
CA GLU A 284 -6.74 9.90 -25.47
C GLU A 284 -5.39 10.50 -25.83
N ILE A 285 -4.36 9.66 -25.83
CA ILE A 285 -3.07 9.97 -26.40
C ILE A 285 -2.77 9.03 -27.55
N VAL A 286 -2.40 9.60 -28.69
CA VAL A 286 -1.92 8.87 -29.87
C VAL A 286 -0.39 8.96 -29.87
N ILE A 287 0.27 7.82 -29.69
CA ILE A 287 1.73 7.74 -29.55
C ILE A 287 2.31 7.00 -30.76
N TRP A 288 3.41 7.55 -31.28
CA TRP A 288 4.29 6.91 -32.24
C TRP A 288 5.66 6.78 -31.60
N SER A 289 5.97 5.61 -31.04
CA SER A 289 7.28 5.32 -30.44
C SER A 289 8.02 4.30 -31.29
N ARG A 290 9.19 4.66 -31.80
CA ARG A 290 10.04 3.79 -32.64
C ARG A 290 9.26 3.07 -33.77
N ARG A 291 8.40 3.81 -34.47
CA ARG A 291 7.45 3.35 -35.51
C ARG A 291 6.29 2.46 -35.05
N ALA A 292 6.21 2.08 -33.77
CA ALA A 292 5.02 1.47 -33.20
C ALA A 292 3.98 2.57 -32.92
N ARG A 293 2.76 2.38 -33.45
CA ARG A 293 1.64 3.29 -33.22
C ARG A 293 0.70 2.69 -32.17
N ALA A 294 0.36 3.50 -31.18
CA ALA A 294 -0.56 3.14 -30.12
C ALA A 294 -1.56 4.27 -29.84
N VAL A 295 -2.74 3.90 -29.34
CA VAL A 295 -3.74 4.84 -28.83
C VAL A 295 -4.18 4.33 -27.47
N GLY A 296 -4.15 5.20 -26.47
CA GLY A 296 -4.52 4.86 -25.10
C GLY A 296 -5.21 6.02 -24.42
N LEU A 297 -5.85 5.75 -23.30
CA LEU A 297 -6.40 6.80 -22.47
C LEU A 297 -5.32 7.55 -21.72
N LEU A 298 -5.57 8.84 -21.52
CA LEU A 298 -4.87 9.59 -20.50
C LEU A 298 -5.45 9.24 -19.13
N ARG A 299 -4.65 8.56 -18.31
CA ARG A 299 -5.00 8.09 -16.97
C ARG A 299 -3.93 8.53 -15.97
N GLY A 300 -4.20 8.26 -14.70
CA GLY A 300 -3.22 8.31 -13.63
C GLY A 300 -2.83 9.73 -13.25
N PRO A 301 -3.74 10.52 -12.63
CA PRO A 301 -3.33 11.76 -12.00
C PRO A 301 -2.34 11.47 -10.88
N ALA A 302 -1.29 12.29 -10.81
CA ALA A 302 -0.50 12.45 -9.60
C ALA A 302 -1.44 12.76 -8.41
N ILE A 303 -1.05 12.29 -7.24
CA ILE A 303 -1.80 12.52 -6.00
C ILE A 303 -1.70 14.01 -5.64
N GLY A 304 -2.76 14.58 -5.03
CA GLY A 304 -2.83 16.01 -4.70
C GLY A 304 -3.68 16.79 -5.70
N ARG A 305 -3.28 18.03 -5.99
CA ARG A 305 -3.98 19.01 -6.83
C ARG A 305 -4.42 18.45 -8.19
N THR A 306 -3.63 17.59 -8.80
CA THR A 306 -3.91 16.95 -10.09
C THR A 306 -5.17 16.06 -10.04
N GLU A 307 -5.56 15.54 -8.88
CA GLU A 307 -6.82 14.81 -8.69
C GLU A 307 -8.06 15.72 -8.67
N ARG A 308 -7.87 17.02 -8.46
CA ARG A 308 -8.91 18.04 -8.28
C ARG A 308 -8.72 19.22 -9.24
N PRO A 309 -8.69 18.98 -10.58
CA PRO A 309 -8.50 20.04 -11.55
C PRO A 309 -9.64 21.06 -11.50
N ALA A 310 -9.29 22.34 -11.46
CA ALA A 310 -10.25 23.43 -11.50
C ALA A 310 -11.04 23.42 -12.82
N GLY A 311 -12.32 23.82 -12.77
CA GLY A 311 -13.10 24.10 -13.97
C GLY A 311 -13.03 25.58 -14.34
N LEU A 312 -13.30 25.90 -15.61
CA LEU A 312 -13.37 27.27 -16.11
C LEU A 312 -14.80 27.59 -16.56
N GLU A 313 -15.35 28.68 -16.04
CA GLU A 313 -16.58 29.26 -16.57
C GLU A 313 -16.25 30.00 -17.88
N VAL A 314 -16.85 29.54 -18.98
CA VAL A 314 -16.54 30.06 -20.34
C VAL A 314 -17.59 31.03 -20.87
N ARG A 315 -18.75 31.08 -20.20
CA ARG A 315 -19.84 32.04 -20.33
C ARG A 315 -20.77 31.80 -19.15
N ARG A 316 -21.61 32.77 -18.80
CA ARG A 316 -22.56 32.67 -17.67
C ARG A 316 -23.24 31.29 -17.61
N ARG A 317 -23.00 30.57 -16.51
CA ARG A 317 -23.51 29.24 -16.16
C ARG A 317 -23.05 28.11 -17.09
N TRP A 318 -21.92 28.24 -17.76
CA TRP A 318 -21.36 27.19 -18.60
C TRP A 318 -19.90 26.96 -18.29
N TRP A 319 -19.61 25.71 -17.97
CA TRP A 319 -18.33 25.31 -17.43
C TRP A 319 -17.66 24.29 -18.33
N ILE A 320 -16.36 24.46 -18.52
CA ILE A 320 -15.46 23.40 -18.96
C ILE A 320 -14.81 22.82 -17.71
N ARG A 321 -15.13 21.57 -17.39
CA ARG A 321 -14.58 20.85 -16.23
C ARG A 321 -13.76 19.64 -16.68
N PRO A 322 -12.45 19.60 -16.39
CA PRO A 322 -11.71 18.35 -16.43
C PRO A 322 -12.21 17.44 -15.29
N VAL A 323 -12.46 16.17 -15.57
CA VAL A 323 -12.99 15.22 -14.58
C VAL A 323 -12.35 13.87 -14.73
N TRP A 324 -12.11 13.22 -13.59
CA TRP A 324 -11.67 11.84 -13.53
C TRP A 324 -12.88 10.89 -13.46
N THR A 325 -12.82 9.84 -14.27
CA THR A 325 -13.68 8.65 -14.16
C THR A 325 -13.24 7.76 -13.00
N SER A 326 -14.01 6.71 -12.70
CA SER A 326 -13.66 5.73 -11.66
C SER A 326 -12.34 5.00 -11.96
N ASP A 327 -12.04 4.73 -13.24
CA ASP A 327 -10.77 4.17 -13.71
C ASP A 327 -9.66 5.23 -13.87
N ARG A 328 -9.83 6.41 -13.24
CA ARG A 328 -8.90 7.55 -13.27
C ARG A 328 -8.52 8.01 -14.68
N ALA A 329 -9.42 7.88 -15.65
CA ALA A 329 -9.25 8.42 -17.00
C ALA A 329 -9.76 9.85 -17.08
N LEU A 330 -9.03 10.69 -17.82
CA LEU A 330 -9.39 12.09 -17.99
C LEU A 330 -10.54 12.24 -19.00
N GLN A 331 -11.56 12.98 -18.58
CA GLN A 331 -12.59 13.52 -19.44
C GLN A 331 -12.60 15.04 -19.33
N VAL A 332 -12.99 15.71 -20.40
CA VAL A 332 -13.30 17.15 -20.38
C VAL A 332 -14.79 17.29 -20.64
N VAL A 333 -15.48 18.02 -19.78
CA VAL A 333 -16.93 18.15 -19.80
C VAL A 333 -17.31 19.61 -20.01
N LEU A 334 -18.04 19.91 -21.08
CA LEU A 334 -18.74 21.17 -21.26
C LEU A 334 -20.17 20.99 -20.75
N GLN A 335 -20.51 21.62 -19.63
CA GLN A 335 -21.81 21.48 -19.01
C GLN A 335 -22.44 22.83 -18.65
N PRO A 336 -23.76 23.00 -18.88
CA PRO A 336 -24.51 24.09 -18.28
C PRO A 336 -24.79 23.80 -16.81
N THR A 337 -24.79 24.84 -15.99
CA THR A 337 -25.42 24.82 -14.68
C THR A 337 -26.92 25.00 -14.86
N ARG A 338 -27.69 23.98 -14.45
CA ARG A 338 -29.16 23.91 -14.62
C ARG A 338 -29.94 24.08 -13.32
N ALA A 339 -29.25 23.95 -12.19
CA ALA A 339 -29.77 24.16 -10.85
C ALA A 339 -28.59 24.59 -9.97
N GLU A 340 -28.79 25.63 -9.16
CA GLU A 340 -27.78 26.22 -8.28
C GLU A 340 -28.33 26.26 -6.86
N LEU A 341 -27.57 25.81 -5.88
CA LEU A 341 -27.89 26.10 -4.49
C LEU A 341 -27.79 27.61 -4.26
N ARG A 342 -28.74 28.16 -3.52
CA ARG A 342 -28.75 29.57 -3.12
C ARG A 342 -28.50 29.74 -1.65
N ASP A 343 -29.13 28.89 -0.86
CA ASP A 343 -29.13 29.03 0.59
C ASP A 343 -29.41 27.68 1.25
N VAL A 344 -28.93 27.55 2.50
CA VAL A 344 -29.18 26.41 3.37
C VAL A 344 -29.58 26.95 4.74
N HIS A 345 -30.78 26.60 5.17
CA HIS A 345 -31.25 26.93 6.50
C HIS A 345 -31.38 25.67 7.36
N TYR A 346 -30.91 25.76 8.60
CA TYR A 346 -30.98 24.66 9.57
C TYR A 346 -31.95 25.05 10.68
N ASP A 347 -32.93 24.18 10.91
CA ASP A 347 -33.79 24.15 12.08
C ASP A 347 -33.54 22.83 12.84
N SER A 348 -33.93 22.81 14.11
CA SER A 348 -33.93 21.65 15.00
C SER A 348 -34.54 20.39 14.38
N GLU A 349 -35.60 20.52 13.60
CA GLU A 349 -36.31 19.39 12.97
C GLU A 349 -36.03 19.20 11.48
N ARG A 350 -35.58 20.27 10.78
CA ARG A 350 -35.50 20.27 9.31
C ARG A 350 -34.26 21.00 8.78
N VAL A 351 -33.75 20.52 7.65
CA VAL A 351 -32.78 21.21 6.81
C VAL A 351 -33.48 21.67 5.54
N GLU A 352 -33.57 22.98 5.33
CA GLU A 352 -34.18 23.58 4.15
C GLU A 352 -33.09 23.99 3.15
N LEU A 353 -33.23 23.52 1.91
CA LEU A 353 -32.33 23.85 0.80
C LEU A 353 -33.09 24.70 -0.22
N LYS A 354 -32.61 25.91 -0.49
CA LYS A 354 -33.14 26.77 -1.55
C LYS A 354 -32.31 26.62 -2.81
N VAL A 355 -32.96 26.19 -3.89
CA VAL A 355 -32.33 25.91 -5.18
C VAL A 355 -32.96 26.80 -6.25
N PHE A 356 -32.14 27.39 -7.11
CA PHE A 356 -32.60 28.20 -8.23
C PHE A 356 -32.44 27.46 -9.56
N LEU A 357 -33.51 27.42 -10.35
CA LEU A 357 -33.54 26.89 -11.72
C LEU A 357 -33.54 28.06 -12.72
N PRO A 358 -32.39 28.39 -13.32
CA PRO A 358 -32.28 29.53 -14.22
C PRO A 358 -32.96 29.31 -15.58
N ASP A 359 -33.52 30.39 -16.14
CA ASP A 359 -34.15 30.43 -17.47
C ASP A 359 -35.32 29.43 -17.62
N ARG A 360 -35.93 29.01 -16.51
CA ARG A 360 -37.03 28.03 -16.48
C ARG A 360 -38.13 28.54 -15.57
N SER A 361 -39.35 28.63 -16.09
CA SER A 361 -40.55 28.93 -15.31
C SER A 361 -41.38 27.66 -15.20
N VAL A 362 -41.33 27.01 -14.04
CA VAL A 362 -42.00 25.73 -13.76
C VAL A 362 -42.61 25.81 -12.36
N ASN A 363 -43.84 25.36 -12.18
CA ASN A 363 -44.55 25.41 -10.89
C ASN A 363 -44.76 24.04 -10.23
N LYS A 364 -44.25 22.96 -10.83
CA LYS A 364 -44.39 21.59 -10.32
C LYS A 364 -43.14 20.76 -10.65
N GLY A 365 -42.73 19.91 -9.72
CA GLY A 365 -41.61 19.01 -9.90
C GLY A 365 -41.35 18.21 -8.63
N HIS A 366 -40.19 17.58 -8.56
CA HIS A 366 -39.72 16.84 -7.38
C HIS A 366 -38.25 17.16 -7.13
N ALA A 367 -37.77 16.92 -5.92
CA ALA A 367 -36.35 16.81 -5.65
C ALA A 367 -35.95 15.33 -5.52
N ARG A 368 -34.66 15.06 -5.69
CA ARG A 368 -34.09 13.73 -5.45
C ARG A 368 -32.76 13.84 -4.72
N LEU A 369 -32.64 13.11 -3.62
CA LEU A 369 -31.42 12.97 -2.84
C LEU A 369 -30.93 11.52 -2.95
N GLY A 370 -29.84 11.30 -3.69
CA GLY A 370 -29.42 9.93 -4.05
C GLY A 370 -30.44 9.25 -4.96
N GLY A 371 -30.99 8.12 -4.50
CA GLY A 371 -32.10 7.42 -5.16
C GLY A 371 -33.49 7.86 -4.68
N HIS A 372 -33.57 8.65 -3.61
CA HIS A 372 -34.83 8.96 -2.93
C HIS A 372 -35.46 10.23 -3.50
N ARG A 373 -36.68 10.09 -4.03
CA ARG A 373 -37.48 11.18 -4.59
C ARG A 373 -38.38 11.76 -3.51
N MET A 374 -38.52 13.08 -3.47
CA MET A 374 -39.26 13.82 -2.45
C MET A 374 -40.03 15.00 -3.05
N ALA A 375 -41.04 15.47 -2.32
CA ALA A 375 -41.74 16.72 -2.64
C ALA A 375 -40.78 17.91 -2.51
N ALA A 376 -40.99 18.91 -3.34
CA ALA A 376 -40.30 20.20 -3.28
C ALA A 376 -41.26 21.26 -3.83
N ASP A 377 -41.16 22.47 -3.30
CA ASP A 377 -42.06 23.58 -3.65
C ASP A 377 -41.42 24.40 -4.76
N PHE A 378 -42.12 24.56 -5.89
CA PHE A 378 -41.62 25.25 -7.07
C PHE A 378 -42.37 26.57 -7.24
N THR A 379 -41.65 27.68 -7.08
CA THR A 379 -42.20 29.03 -7.20
C THR A 379 -41.55 29.72 -8.40
N PRO A 380 -42.30 29.95 -9.50
CA PRO A 380 -41.81 30.76 -10.60
C PRO A 380 -41.47 32.19 -10.13
N VAL A 381 -40.29 32.67 -10.49
CA VAL A 381 -39.80 34.03 -10.16
C VAL A 381 -39.19 34.69 -11.39
N GLU A 382 -38.79 35.95 -11.29
CA GLU A 382 -38.10 36.63 -12.39
C GLU A 382 -36.81 35.89 -12.77
N GLY A 383 -36.64 35.59 -14.06
CA GLY A 383 -35.46 34.92 -14.59
C GLY A 383 -35.34 33.41 -14.30
N GLY A 384 -36.31 32.78 -13.60
CA GLY A 384 -36.24 31.35 -13.29
C GLY A 384 -37.34 30.81 -12.38
N THR A 385 -37.00 29.77 -11.61
CA THR A 385 -37.87 29.15 -10.60
C THR A 385 -37.07 28.91 -9.33
N GLU A 386 -37.60 29.32 -8.18
CA GLU A 386 -37.09 28.92 -6.87
C GLU A 386 -37.70 27.59 -6.45
N VAL A 387 -36.86 26.74 -5.88
CA VAL A 387 -37.22 25.40 -5.43
C VAL A 387 -36.80 25.26 -3.98
N VAL A 388 -37.78 25.05 -3.09
CA VAL A 388 -37.53 24.82 -1.67
C VAL A 388 -37.65 23.34 -1.38
N ILE A 389 -36.62 22.78 -0.74
CA ILE A 389 -36.52 21.35 -0.44
C ILE A 389 -36.31 21.19 1.06
N GLY A 390 -37.32 20.68 1.76
CA GLY A 390 -37.24 20.39 3.19
C GLY A 390 -36.85 18.94 3.45
N LEU A 391 -35.73 18.73 4.15
CA LEU A 391 -35.24 17.43 4.58
C LEU A 391 -35.43 17.28 6.10
N THR A 392 -35.96 16.15 6.56
CA THR A 392 -36.08 15.91 8.00
C THR A 392 -34.72 15.55 8.61
N THR A 393 -34.33 16.24 9.69
CA THR A 393 -33.05 16.03 10.38
C THR A 393 -32.92 14.58 10.86
N SER A 394 -33.96 14.01 11.48
CA SER A 394 -33.95 12.63 11.98
C SER A 394 -33.73 11.58 10.88
N ALA A 395 -34.31 11.78 9.69
CA ALA A 395 -34.12 10.90 8.55
C ALA A 395 -32.69 10.98 8.00
N LEU A 396 -32.11 12.19 7.93
CA LEU A 396 -30.72 12.37 7.52
C LEU A 396 -29.75 11.69 8.50
N LEU A 397 -29.99 11.77 9.81
CA LEU A 397 -29.11 11.16 10.81
C LEU A 397 -29.10 9.62 10.77
N GLN A 398 -30.09 8.96 10.15
CA GLN A 398 -30.08 7.51 9.92
C GLN A 398 -29.23 7.11 8.70
N GLU A 399 -28.92 8.07 7.83
CA GLU A 399 -28.10 7.84 6.65
C GLU A 399 -26.63 7.64 7.02
N LYS A 400 -25.97 6.74 6.28
CA LYS A 400 -24.55 6.42 6.47
C LYS A 400 -23.64 7.07 5.42
N ASP A 401 -24.19 7.44 4.26
CA ASP A 401 -23.43 7.92 3.11
C ASP A 401 -23.94 9.29 2.63
N GLY A 402 -23.02 10.10 2.13
CA GLY A 402 -23.35 11.36 1.45
C GLY A 402 -24.09 11.13 0.13
N ARG A 403 -25.17 11.88 -0.09
CA ARG A 403 -26.05 11.74 -1.25
C ARG A 403 -26.06 13.03 -2.07
N ARG A 404 -25.98 12.89 -3.40
CA ARG A 404 -26.06 14.03 -4.31
C ARG A 404 -27.49 14.54 -4.44
N LEU A 405 -27.62 15.84 -4.63
CA LEU A 405 -28.91 16.50 -4.82
C LEU A 405 -29.23 16.74 -6.32
N TRP A 406 -30.47 16.44 -6.69
CA TRP A 406 -31.05 16.74 -7.99
C TRP A 406 -32.42 17.39 -7.82
N VAL A 407 -32.79 18.19 -8.82
CA VAL A 407 -34.16 18.69 -9.01
C VAL A 407 -34.71 18.13 -10.32
N GLU A 408 -35.97 17.73 -10.30
CA GLU A 408 -36.70 17.09 -11.41
C GLU A 408 -37.95 17.92 -11.75
N PRO A 409 -37.79 19.01 -12.52
CA PRO A 409 -38.92 19.85 -12.94
C PRO A 409 -39.85 19.07 -13.87
N LYS A 410 -41.17 19.28 -13.76
CA LYS A 410 -42.15 18.57 -14.60
C LYS A 410 -41.91 18.89 -16.08
N GLY A 411 -41.75 17.84 -16.90
CA GLY A 411 -41.55 17.95 -18.35
C GLY A 411 -40.09 18.11 -18.77
N ASP A 412 -39.16 18.26 -17.83
CA ASP A 412 -37.73 18.42 -18.08
C ASP A 412 -36.91 17.25 -17.48
N PRO A 413 -35.70 16.99 -18.01
CA PRO A 413 -34.81 16.00 -17.42
C PRO A 413 -34.22 16.51 -16.10
N ALA A 414 -33.97 15.59 -15.17
CA ALA A 414 -33.30 15.87 -13.91
C ALA A 414 -32.06 16.79 -14.08
N ALA A 415 -32.00 17.82 -13.24
CA ALA A 415 -30.92 18.77 -13.11
C ALA A 415 -30.13 18.46 -11.84
N THR A 416 -28.83 18.22 -11.97
CA THR A 416 -27.95 18.14 -10.80
C THR A 416 -27.82 19.53 -10.19
N VAL A 417 -27.96 19.63 -8.88
CA VAL A 417 -27.76 20.89 -8.15
C VAL A 417 -26.27 21.11 -7.98
N MET A 418 -25.81 22.27 -8.45
CA MET A 418 -24.42 22.71 -8.31
C MET A 418 -24.31 23.62 -7.09
N LEU A 419 -23.20 23.57 -6.36
CA LEU A 419 -22.96 24.47 -5.23
C LEU A 419 -22.78 25.91 -5.76
N GLY A 420 -21.96 26.07 -6.81
CA GLY A 420 -21.79 27.36 -7.47
C GLY A 420 -21.12 28.37 -6.57
N GLY A 421 -21.83 29.44 -6.21
CA GLY A 421 -21.32 30.48 -5.28
C GLY A 421 -21.91 30.39 -3.87
N ALA A 422 -22.77 29.40 -3.58
CA ALA A 422 -23.30 29.23 -2.23
C ALA A 422 -22.19 28.72 -1.29
N PRO A 423 -22.13 29.20 -0.04
CA PRO A 423 -21.18 28.67 0.93
C PRO A 423 -21.51 27.22 1.25
N GLU A 424 -20.48 26.42 1.50
CA GLU A 424 -20.68 25.14 2.16
C GLU A 424 -21.11 25.36 3.59
N SER A 425 -21.98 24.50 4.09
CA SER A 425 -22.53 24.65 5.43
C SER A 425 -22.54 23.34 6.20
N ARG A 426 -22.53 23.47 7.52
CA ARG A 426 -22.56 22.37 8.46
C ARG A 426 -23.42 22.74 9.65
N SER A 427 -24.09 21.75 10.24
CA SER A 427 -24.86 21.91 11.47
C SER A 427 -24.66 20.69 12.35
N VAL A 428 -24.38 20.93 13.62
CA VAL A 428 -24.16 19.90 14.63
C VAL A 428 -25.48 19.51 15.27
N VAL A 429 -25.73 18.20 15.36
CA VAL A 429 -26.89 17.61 16.04
C VAL A 429 -26.38 16.48 16.94
N ALA A 430 -26.32 16.76 18.25
CA ALA A 430 -25.69 15.89 19.24
C ALA A 430 -24.23 15.55 18.89
N ASP A 431 -23.90 14.28 18.70
CA ASP A 431 -22.57 13.73 18.39
C ASP A 431 -22.35 13.50 16.87
N ARG A 432 -23.21 14.12 16.05
CA ARG A 432 -23.22 14.05 14.60
C ARG A 432 -23.29 15.44 13.99
N GLU A 433 -22.91 15.53 12.72
CA GLU A 433 -23.07 16.73 11.91
C GLU A 433 -23.74 16.40 10.59
N ILE A 434 -24.57 17.34 10.12
CA ILE A 434 -25.13 17.36 8.78
C ILE A 434 -24.34 18.37 7.97
N THR A 435 -23.86 17.97 6.81
CA THR A 435 -23.05 18.80 5.92
C THR A 435 -23.70 18.93 4.56
N VAL A 436 -23.67 20.14 4.01
CA VAL A 436 -24.06 20.46 2.63
C VAL A 436 -22.83 21.03 1.94
N GLN A 437 -22.16 20.19 1.15
CA GLN A 437 -20.86 20.49 0.54
C GLN A 437 -20.85 20.19 -0.96
N ALA A 438 -19.88 20.71 -1.68
CA ALA A 438 -19.60 20.30 -3.05
C ALA A 438 -18.80 18.98 -3.07
N ASP A 439 -19.09 18.12 -4.05
CA ASP A 439 -18.10 17.15 -4.50
C ASP A 439 -17.10 17.78 -5.50
N ARG A 440 -16.06 17.04 -5.88
CA ARG A 440 -15.05 17.43 -6.88
C ARG A 440 -15.57 17.92 -8.25
N ARG A 441 -16.87 17.80 -8.54
CA ARG A 441 -17.49 18.35 -9.75
C ARG A 441 -18.40 19.53 -9.44
N ASP A 442 -18.30 20.10 -8.25
CA ASP A 442 -19.10 21.22 -7.76
C ASP A 442 -20.59 20.85 -7.60
N ARG A 443 -20.88 19.56 -7.37
CA ARG A 443 -22.26 19.07 -7.16
C ARG A 443 -22.56 19.02 -5.67
N VAL A 444 -23.75 19.49 -5.29
CA VAL A 444 -24.20 19.44 -3.89
C VAL A 444 -24.33 18.00 -3.41
N VAL A 445 -23.69 17.71 -2.29
CA VAL A 445 -23.78 16.48 -1.51
C VAL A 445 -24.28 16.85 -0.12
N VAL A 446 -25.37 16.20 0.29
CA VAL A 446 -25.87 16.27 1.67
C VAL A 446 -25.43 14.99 2.38
N SER A 447 -24.76 15.13 3.52
CA SER A 447 -24.27 14.00 4.31
C SER A 447 -24.63 14.18 5.77
N ALA A 448 -24.78 13.06 6.48
CA ALA A 448 -24.83 13.04 7.94
C ALA A 448 -23.79 12.03 8.44
N HIS A 449 -22.89 12.46 9.32
CA HIS A 449 -21.84 11.63 9.86
C HIS A 449 -21.50 12.06 11.28
N ARG A 450 -20.66 11.27 11.97
CA ARG A 450 -20.07 11.74 13.23
C ARG A 450 -19.22 12.98 12.99
N ILE A 451 -19.18 13.84 14.00
CA ILE A 451 -18.39 15.07 13.97
C ILE A 451 -16.94 14.68 13.74
N ARG A 452 -16.28 15.38 12.81
CA ARG A 452 -14.90 15.08 12.43
C ARG A 452 -14.04 16.34 12.33
N PRO A 453 -12.74 16.28 12.61
CA PRO A 453 -11.85 17.43 12.49
C PRO A 453 -11.73 17.88 11.04
N THR A 454 -11.85 19.18 10.80
CA THR A 454 -11.64 19.82 9.50
C THR A 454 -10.50 20.81 9.58
N ILE A 455 -9.41 20.58 8.85
CA ILE A 455 -8.23 21.43 8.76
C ILE A 455 -8.55 22.66 7.89
N THR A 456 -8.40 23.85 8.45
CA THR A 456 -8.62 25.14 7.76
C THR A 456 -7.30 25.87 7.45
N SER A 457 -6.19 25.47 8.06
CA SER A 457 -4.84 25.94 7.69
C SER A 457 -3.78 24.85 7.89
N VAL A 458 -2.74 24.88 7.06
CA VAL A 458 -1.55 24.05 7.17
C VAL A 458 -0.33 24.92 6.95
N THR A 459 0.61 24.90 7.90
CA THR A 459 1.83 25.69 7.83
C THR A 459 3.05 24.81 8.11
N TRP A 460 4.07 24.92 7.26
CA TRP A 460 5.40 24.38 7.49
C TRP A 460 6.26 25.42 8.20
N GLY A 461 6.89 25.04 9.32
CA GLY A 461 7.88 25.85 10.02
C GLY A 461 9.29 25.60 9.50
N ASP A 462 10.20 26.56 9.74
CA ASP A 462 11.62 26.47 9.34
C ASP A 462 12.37 25.32 10.03
N ASP A 463 11.87 24.86 11.17
CA ASP A 463 12.35 23.68 11.91
C ASP A 463 11.86 22.35 11.29
N GLY A 464 11.07 22.40 10.23
CA GLY A 464 10.42 21.24 9.62
C GLY A 464 9.17 20.79 10.36
N SER A 465 8.67 21.57 11.34
CA SER A 465 7.40 21.29 12.00
C SER A 465 6.23 21.55 11.06
N LEU A 466 5.20 20.73 11.19
CA LEU A 466 3.94 20.83 10.47
C LEU A 466 2.86 21.19 11.47
N THR A 467 2.21 22.33 11.24
CA THR A 467 1.11 22.83 12.10
C THR A 467 -0.20 22.78 11.34
N PHE A 468 -1.19 22.12 11.92
CA PHE A 468 -2.58 22.14 11.47
C PHE A 468 -3.38 23.04 12.39
N THR A 469 -4.21 23.91 11.82
CA THR A 469 -5.31 24.54 12.55
C THR A 469 -6.62 24.22 11.86
N GLY A 470 -7.71 24.14 12.63
CA GLY A 470 -8.99 23.71 12.09
C GLY A 470 -10.15 23.85 13.04
N ILE A 471 -11.27 23.26 12.64
CA ILE A 471 -12.54 23.25 13.37
C ILE A 471 -12.91 21.80 13.71
N TYR A 472 -13.27 21.59 14.98
CA TYR A 472 -13.81 20.36 15.53
C TYR A 472 -14.83 20.69 16.64
N PRO A 473 -16.14 20.78 16.32
CA PRO A 473 -17.16 21.33 17.22
C PRO A 473 -17.74 20.31 18.22
N GLU A 474 -17.04 19.19 18.47
CA GLU A 474 -17.51 18.17 19.42
C GLU A 474 -17.34 18.66 20.86
N ARG A 475 -18.38 18.53 21.68
CA ARG A 475 -18.30 18.96 23.08
C ARG A 475 -17.48 17.99 23.94
N GLY A 476 -16.83 18.50 24.97
CA GLY A 476 -16.03 17.73 25.92
C GLY A 476 -14.56 18.11 25.90
N ASP A 477 -13.72 17.26 26.47
CA ASP A 477 -12.32 17.56 26.80
C ASP A 477 -11.48 18.19 25.66
N ASP A 478 -10.68 19.19 26.08
CA ASP A 478 -9.90 20.11 25.26
C ASP A 478 -8.61 19.48 24.72
N ARG A 479 -8.21 18.31 25.26
CA ARG A 479 -7.07 17.55 24.74
C ARG A 479 -7.54 16.30 24.00
N ARG A 480 -7.11 16.18 22.75
CA ARG A 480 -7.33 15.02 21.88
C ARG A 480 -6.03 14.66 21.20
N GLU A 481 -6.05 13.56 20.44
CA GLU A 481 -4.90 13.13 19.67
C GLU A 481 -5.30 12.80 18.23
N LEU A 482 -4.46 13.21 17.28
CA LEU A 482 -4.54 12.73 15.91
C LEU A 482 -3.62 11.51 15.77
N THR A 483 -4.10 10.47 15.10
CA THR A 483 -3.32 9.29 14.75
C THR A 483 -2.83 9.41 13.31
N LEU A 484 -1.50 9.46 13.14
CA LEU A 484 -0.82 9.28 11.87
C LEU A 484 -0.62 7.78 11.64
N ARG A 485 -1.13 7.23 10.54
CA ARG A 485 -1.02 5.80 10.24
C ARG A 485 -0.38 5.53 8.89
N HIS A 486 0.70 4.78 8.90
CA HIS A 486 1.36 4.27 7.71
C HIS A 486 0.68 3.00 7.18
N ARG A 487 0.79 2.75 5.88
CA ARG A 487 0.24 1.54 5.24
C ARG A 487 0.76 0.21 5.81
N THR A 488 1.94 0.22 6.45
CA THR A 488 2.52 -0.99 7.07
C THR A 488 1.93 -1.30 8.44
N GLY A 489 1.13 -0.40 9.02
CA GLY A 489 0.61 -0.51 10.38
C GLY A 489 1.25 0.49 11.35
N LEU A 490 2.50 0.91 11.12
CA LEU A 490 3.19 1.88 11.97
C LEU A 490 2.33 3.12 12.19
N SER A 491 2.20 3.54 13.45
CA SER A 491 1.40 4.70 13.82
C SER A 491 2.08 5.54 14.87
N TYR A 492 1.80 6.84 14.82
CA TYR A 492 2.17 7.81 15.84
C TYR A 492 0.92 8.59 16.24
N THR A 493 0.82 8.95 17.51
CA THR A 493 -0.15 9.93 17.96
C THR A 493 0.52 11.29 18.09
N VAL A 494 -0.22 12.35 17.77
CA VAL A 494 0.22 13.74 17.92
C VAL A 494 -0.85 14.52 18.66
N PRO A 495 -0.47 15.42 19.57
CA PRO A 495 -1.42 16.17 20.36
C PRO A 495 -2.28 17.07 19.48
N MET A 496 -3.54 17.19 19.86
CA MET A 496 -4.53 18.12 19.30
C MET A 496 -5.08 18.94 20.46
N GLU A 497 -4.62 20.17 20.57
CA GLU A 497 -5.10 21.15 21.55
C GLU A 497 -6.35 21.83 20.99
N ARG A 498 -7.32 22.12 21.86
CA ARG A 498 -8.58 22.75 21.47
C ARG A 498 -8.84 24.02 22.27
N ASP A 499 -9.49 24.96 21.61
CA ASP A 499 -10.08 26.15 22.19
C ASP A 499 -11.48 26.31 21.61
N GLY A 500 -12.49 25.86 22.37
CA GLY A 500 -13.86 25.70 21.90
C GLY A 500 -13.95 24.77 20.68
N ASP A 501 -14.45 25.31 19.56
CA ASP A 501 -14.59 24.58 18.31
C ASP A 501 -13.30 24.57 17.48
N HIS A 502 -12.28 25.32 17.88
CA HIS A 502 -11.01 25.37 17.16
C HIS A 502 -10.04 24.32 17.68
N PHE A 503 -9.18 23.80 16.79
CA PHE A 503 -8.08 22.93 17.19
C PHE A 503 -6.76 23.35 16.55
N THR A 504 -5.67 23.04 17.24
CA THR A 504 -4.29 23.13 16.73
C THR A 504 -3.55 21.82 16.99
N SER A 505 -2.78 21.35 16.02
CA SER A 505 -1.87 20.21 16.18
C SER A 505 -0.53 20.54 15.53
N ARG A 506 0.57 20.40 16.28
CA ARG A 506 1.94 20.66 15.81
C ARG A 506 2.83 19.48 16.10
N PHE A 507 3.60 19.04 15.11
CA PHE A 507 4.58 17.97 15.22
C PHE A 507 5.65 18.08 14.13
N THR A 508 6.78 17.40 14.28
CA THR A 508 7.89 17.43 13.31
C THR A 508 8.01 16.07 12.64
N PRO A 509 7.55 15.89 11.37
CA PRO A 509 7.64 14.62 10.65
C PRO A 509 9.04 13.99 10.61
N GLY A 510 10.11 14.80 10.67
CA GLY A 510 11.49 14.33 10.73
C GLY A 510 11.98 13.88 12.12
N ALA A 511 11.21 14.11 13.18
CA ALA A 511 11.59 13.86 14.57
C ALA A 511 10.37 13.41 15.41
N MET A 512 9.75 12.29 15.04
CA MET A 512 8.62 11.72 15.76
C MET A 512 9.06 11.00 17.03
N PRO A 513 8.40 11.21 18.19
CA PRO A 513 8.73 10.52 19.43
C PRO A 513 8.61 9.00 19.30
N ARG A 514 9.63 8.27 19.78
CA ARG A 514 9.65 6.80 19.84
C ARG A 514 10.47 6.36 21.07
N PHE A 515 9.76 6.05 22.16
CA PHE A 515 10.33 5.59 23.43
C PHE A 515 11.49 6.47 23.92
N GLY A 516 11.30 7.78 24.09
CA GLY A 516 12.35 8.69 24.59
C GLY A 516 13.38 9.16 23.55
N ASP A 517 13.42 8.56 22.36
CA ASP A 517 14.18 9.08 21.22
C ASP A 517 13.24 9.72 20.19
N THR A 518 13.82 10.34 19.16
CA THR A 518 13.06 10.79 17.98
C THR A 518 13.53 10.07 16.74
N VAL A 519 12.58 9.69 15.88
CA VAL A 519 12.85 9.11 14.57
C VAL A 519 11.99 9.77 13.50
N PRO A 520 12.49 9.96 12.29
CA PRO A 520 11.67 10.46 11.20
C PRO A 520 10.56 9.46 10.82
N LEU A 521 9.44 9.97 10.30
CA LEU A 521 8.41 9.15 9.67
C LEU A 521 9.04 8.30 8.56
N ALA A 522 8.75 7.00 8.55
CA ALA A 522 9.22 6.10 7.50
C ALA A 522 8.65 6.45 6.12
N SER A 523 9.39 6.14 5.05
CA SER A 523 8.97 6.43 3.67
C SER A 523 7.64 5.75 3.32
N GLY A 524 6.73 6.52 2.74
CA GLY A 524 5.43 6.10 2.25
C GLY A 524 4.33 7.10 2.55
N THR A 525 3.09 6.64 2.47
CA THR A 525 1.90 7.48 2.70
C THR A 525 1.36 7.26 4.10
N TRP A 526 1.16 8.37 4.81
CA TRP A 526 0.60 8.45 6.14
C TRP A 526 -0.78 9.08 6.08
N THR A 527 -1.79 8.37 6.59
CA THR A 527 -3.16 8.87 6.72
C THR A 527 -3.38 9.47 8.09
N ILE A 528 -4.23 10.50 8.18
CA ILE A 528 -4.55 11.17 9.44
C ILE A 528 -5.98 10.82 9.86
N THR A 529 -6.13 10.35 11.09
CA THR A 529 -7.43 9.98 11.68
C THR A 529 -7.49 10.43 13.13
N MET A 530 -8.67 10.38 13.76
CA MET A 530 -8.83 10.68 15.18
C MET A 530 -9.79 9.67 15.82
N ARG A 531 -9.59 9.34 17.10
CA ARG A 531 -10.57 8.56 17.87
C ARG A 531 -11.65 9.48 18.44
N HIS A 532 -12.89 9.25 18.04
CA HIS A 532 -14.07 9.97 18.52
C HIS A 532 -14.39 9.57 19.97
N PRO A 533 -14.97 10.46 20.81
CA PRO A 533 -15.39 10.13 22.18
C PRO A 533 -16.30 8.89 22.28
N ALA A 534 -17.14 8.66 21.27
CA ALA A 534 -17.98 7.46 21.13
C ALA A 534 -17.19 6.15 20.88
N GLY A 535 -15.86 6.20 20.80
CA GLY A 535 -14.97 5.04 20.68
C GLY A 535 -14.62 4.63 19.25
N GLU A 536 -15.25 5.23 18.22
CA GLU A 536 -14.96 4.95 16.81
C GLU A 536 -13.86 5.84 16.23
N THR A 537 -13.22 5.41 15.13
CA THR A 537 -12.24 6.23 14.42
C THR A 537 -12.93 7.05 13.33
N VAL A 538 -12.77 8.37 13.36
CA VAL A 538 -13.28 9.31 12.35
C VAL A 538 -12.15 9.84 11.47
N PRO A 539 -12.42 10.14 10.18
CA PRO A 539 -11.42 10.70 9.27
C PRO A 539 -11.24 12.20 9.50
N VAL A 540 -10.00 12.70 9.43
CA VAL A 540 -9.73 14.14 9.32
C VAL A 540 -9.96 14.61 7.88
N ARG A 541 -10.46 15.82 7.67
CA ARG A 541 -10.67 16.42 6.34
C ARG A 541 -9.95 17.75 6.18
N VAL A 542 -9.66 18.13 4.94
CA VAL A 542 -9.22 19.47 4.57
C VAL A 542 -10.43 20.29 4.16
N ASP A 543 -10.57 21.49 4.69
CA ASP A 543 -11.63 22.40 4.28
C ASP A 543 -11.53 22.73 2.79
N HIS A 544 -12.65 22.71 2.07
CA HIS A 544 -12.64 22.94 0.63
C HIS A 544 -12.18 24.35 0.25
N ALA A 545 -12.32 25.35 1.14
CA ALA A 545 -11.80 26.69 0.90
C ALA A 545 -10.27 26.76 0.93
N LEU A 546 -9.60 25.86 1.68
CA LEU A 546 -8.14 25.79 1.75
C LEU A 546 -7.54 25.10 0.51
N LEU A 547 -8.30 24.22 -0.14
CA LEU A 547 -7.78 23.35 -1.20
C LEU A 547 -7.04 24.14 -2.30
N ASP A 548 -7.54 25.27 -2.78
CA ASP A 548 -6.89 25.99 -3.90
C ASP A 548 -5.59 26.71 -3.53
N THR A 549 -5.38 27.00 -2.24
CA THR A 549 -4.20 27.69 -1.69
C THR A 549 -3.28 26.78 -0.90
N LEU A 550 -3.65 25.51 -0.70
CA LEU A 550 -2.86 24.54 0.05
C LEU A 550 -1.45 24.37 -0.53
N ASP A 551 -0.44 24.54 0.32
CA ASP A 551 0.94 24.21 -0.01
C ASP A 551 1.13 22.70 -0.08
N GLU A 552 1.07 22.17 -1.30
CA GLU A 552 1.35 20.77 -1.65
C GLU A 552 2.78 20.57 -2.18
N GLY A 553 3.67 21.53 -1.95
CA GLY A 553 5.07 21.49 -2.35
C GLY A 553 5.89 20.38 -1.67
N VAL A 554 7.06 20.10 -2.25
CA VAL A 554 8.05 19.21 -1.63
C VAL A 554 8.91 20.00 -0.66
N HIS A 555 8.92 19.57 0.60
CA HIS A 555 9.76 20.11 1.66
C HIS A 555 10.92 19.14 1.91
N THR A 556 12.13 19.52 1.55
CA THR A 556 13.32 18.66 1.71
C THR A 556 14.09 19.01 2.98
N ARG A 557 14.33 18.02 3.84
CA ARG A 557 15.12 18.17 5.08
C ARG A 557 15.82 16.87 5.43
N ASP A 558 17.08 16.94 5.88
CA ASP A 558 17.86 15.78 6.35
C ASP A 558 17.86 14.58 5.39
N GLY A 559 17.98 14.88 4.08
CA GLY A 559 17.99 13.86 3.03
C GLY A 559 16.64 13.19 2.77
N ARG A 560 15.53 13.85 3.14
CA ARG A 560 14.15 13.38 2.94
C ARG A 560 13.26 14.44 2.36
N GLU A 561 12.21 14.00 1.70
CA GLU A 561 11.16 14.81 1.10
C GLU A 561 9.84 14.55 1.82
N TYR A 562 9.20 15.63 2.27
CA TYR A 562 7.92 15.63 2.94
C TYR A 562 6.92 16.43 2.12
N GLN A 563 5.71 15.91 1.97
CA GLN A 563 4.59 16.62 1.34
C GLN A 563 3.33 16.43 2.15
N PHE A 564 2.60 17.51 2.38
CA PHE A 564 1.22 17.45 2.81
C PHE A 564 0.33 17.57 1.58
N LEU A 565 -0.55 16.59 1.35
CA LEU A 565 -1.40 16.54 0.15
C LEU A 565 -2.86 16.29 0.53
N ALA A 566 -3.79 16.82 -0.27
CA ALA A 566 -5.19 16.42 -0.25
C ALA A 566 -5.46 15.40 -1.37
N THR A 567 -5.76 14.15 -1.02
CA THR A 567 -6.15 13.10 -1.98
C THR A 567 -7.65 12.83 -1.95
N ARG A 568 -8.18 12.19 -3.00
CA ARG A 568 -9.61 11.83 -3.09
C ARG A 568 -10.54 13.03 -2.84
N PHE A 569 -10.11 14.21 -3.27
CA PHE A 569 -10.67 15.54 -3.06
C PHE A 569 -10.17 16.26 -1.79
N ASP A 570 -10.50 15.77 -0.60
CA ASP A 570 -10.33 16.49 0.68
C ASP A 570 -9.68 15.64 1.79
N VAL A 571 -9.13 14.47 1.47
CA VAL A 571 -8.51 13.57 2.46
C VAL A 571 -7.04 13.98 2.65
N PRO A 572 -6.63 14.44 3.85
CA PRO A 572 -5.25 14.80 4.12
C PRO A 572 -4.37 13.55 4.24
N ILE A 573 -3.21 13.61 3.62
CA ILE A 573 -2.13 12.63 3.77
C ILE A 573 -0.79 13.34 3.89
N ILE A 574 0.16 12.66 4.52
CA ILE A 574 1.58 13.05 4.48
C ILE A 574 2.30 12.00 3.63
N VAL A 575 3.01 12.45 2.60
CA VAL A 575 3.89 11.59 1.81
C VAL A 575 5.32 11.87 2.24
N VAL A 576 6.04 10.81 2.57
CA VAL A 576 7.44 10.87 2.96
C VAL A 576 8.25 10.00 2.02
N GLU A 577 9.33 10.53 1.46
CA GLU A 577 10.26 9.78 0.64
C GLU A 577 11.70 10.11 1.04
N GLU A 578 12.62 9.16 0.87
CA GLU A 578 14.06 9.46 0.95
C GLU A 578 14.47 10.26 -0.30
N ALA A 579 15.12 11.41 -0.10
CA ALA A 579 15.67 12.20 -1.19
C ALA A 579 16.84 11.43 -1.83
N ARG A 580 16.64 10.94 -3.06
CA ARG A 580 17.65 10.16 -3.79
C ARG A 580 18.16 10.92 -5.00
N PRO A 581 19.46 10.82 -5.31
CA PRO A 581 19.98 11.25 -6.59
C PRO A 581 19.20 10.60 -7.73
N ALA A 582 18.95 11.35 -8.80
CA ALA A 582 18.10 10.93 -9.90
C ALA A 582 18.60 9.62 -10.56
N ASP A 583 19.92 9.40 -10.59
CA ASP A 583 20.57 8.20 -11.11
C ASP A 583 20.55 6.98 -10.15
N GLU A 584 20.12 7.18 -8.90
CA GLU A 584 19.85 6.12 -7.91
C GLU A 584 18.35 5.86 -7.72
N ALA A 585 17.51 6.79 -8.17
CA ALA A 585 16.07 6.73 -8.02
C ALA A 585 15.41 5.74 -9.00
N GLY A 586 14.36 5.09 -8.52
CA GLY A 586 13.48 4.30 -9.39
C GLY A 586 14.06 2.99 -9.91
N ALA A 587 13.32 2.27 -10.75
CA ALA A 587 13.74 0.94 -11.22
C ALA A 587 14.96 1.01 -12.14
N ALA A 588 15.09 2.09 -12.92
CA ALA A 588 16.23 2.29 -13.81
C ALA A 588 17.53 2.60 -13.05
N GLY A 589 17.48 3.48 -12.04
CA GLY A 589 18.62 3.76 -11.18
C GLY A 589 19.06 2.51 -10.41
N LEU A 590 18.11 1.80 -9.79
CA LEU A 590 18.38 0.51 -9.14
C LEU A 590 18.97 -0.53 -10.09
N TYR A 591 18.48 -0.61 -11.34
CA TYR A 591 19.05 -1.49 -12.35
C TYR A 591 20.50 -1.13 -12.69
N SER A 592 20.80 0.16 -12.87
CA SER A 592 22.17 0.64 -13.12
C SER A 592 23.10 0.31 -11.95
N LEU A 593 22.62 0.54 -10.71
CA LEU A 593 23.36 0.20 -9.51
C LEU A 593 23.67 -1.30 -9.44
N GLN A 594 22.68 -2.15 -9.70
CA GLN A 594 22.82 -3.62 -9.60
C GLN A 594 23.63 -4.24 -10.74
N ARG A 595 23.49 -3.74 -11.97
CA ARG A 595 24.06 -4.38 -13.17
C ARG A 595 25.39 -3.80 -13.62
N SER A 596 25.69 -2.56 -13.24
CA SER A 596 26.91 -1.86 -13.66
C SER A 596 27.77 -1.45 -12.47
N PHE A 597 27.21 -0.66 -11.53
CA PHE A 597 27.99 -0.11 -10.43
C PHE A 597 28.47 -1.18 -9.45
N TYR A 598 27.57 -2.02 -8.94
CA TYR A 598 27.90 -3.06 -7.96
C TYR A 598 28.92 -4.07 -8.50
N PRO A 599 28.79 -4.64 -9.71
CA PRO A 599 29.82 -5.48 -10.29
C PRO A 599 31.18 -4.77 -10.45
N ALA A 600 31.19 -3.49 -10.83
CA ALA A 600 32.43 -2.71 -10.91
C ALA A 600 33.07 -2.44 -9.55
N GLN A 601 32.27 -2.27 -8.49
CA GLN A 601 32.80 -2.17 -7.11
C GLN A 601 33.32 -3.50 -6.59
N ARG A 602 32.72 -4.63 -6.99
CA ARG A 602 33.21 -5.98 -6.63
C ARG A 602 34.56 -6.31 -7.25
N SER A 603 34.99 -5.62 -8.31
CA SER A 603 36.33 -5.80 -8.89
C SER A 603 37.39 -4.89 -8.27
N GLN A 604 37.02 -4.07 -7.28
CA GLN A 604 37.96 -3.25 -6.52
C GLN A 604 38.46 -4.02 -5.30
N GLU A 605 39.57 -3.56 -4.73
CA GLU A 605 40.11 -4.07 -3.47
C GLU A 605 39.09 -3.94 -2.32
N LEU A 606 39.09 -4.97 -1.45
CA LEU A 606 38.37 -4.95 -0.20
C LEU A 606 39.00 -3.93 0.76
N ARG A 607 38.16 -3.39 1.63
CA ARG A 607 38.51 -2.53 2.75
C ARG A 607 38.42 -3.34 4.03
N GLU A 608 39.30 -3.01 4.97
CA GLU A 608 39.20 -3.44 6.38
C GLU A 608 38.02 -2.72 7.05
N ALA A 609 36.83 -3.18 6.67
CA ALA A 609 35.55 -2.59 7.02
C ALA A 609 34.56 -3.70 7.37
N THR A 610 33.65 -3.39 8.29
CA THR A 610 32.58 -4.30 8.72
C THR A 610 31.23 -3.64 8.51
N VAL A 611 30.38 -4.32 7.75
CA VAL A 611 28.99 -3.88 7.52
C VAL A 611 28.08 -4.57 8.52
N TYR A 612 27.24 -3.78 9.20
CA TYR A 612 26.23 -4.23 10.14
C TYR A 612 24.84 -4.01 9.55
N VAL A 613 24.05 -5.08 9.44
CA VAL A 613 22.67 -5.03 8.93
C VAL A 613 21.74 -5.82 9.86
N ALA A 614 21.01 -5.11 10.72
CA ALA A 614 19.97 -5.71 11.55
C ALA A 614 18.56 -5.42 11.01
N ASN A 615 17.76 -6.47 10.85
CA ASN A 615 16.36 -6.43 10.40
C ASN A 615 16.15 -5.55 9.15
N ASP A 616 16.91 -5.81 8.09
CA ASP A 616 16.90 -5.04 6.82
C ASP A 616 17.23 -3.55 7.01
N GLY A 617 18.05 -3.24 8.02
CA GLY A 617 18.51 -1.89 8.37
C GLY A 617 17.49 -1.06 9.15
N ARG A 618 16.51 -1.67 9.81
CA ARG A 618 15.43 -0.95 10.51
C ARG A 618 15.65 -0.74 12.00
N HIS A 619 16.58 -1.48 12.60
CA HIS A 619 16.84 -1.40 14.03
C HIS A 619 18.34 -1.47 14.33
N TYR A 620 18.72 -0.86 15.45
CA TYR A 620 19.96 -1.13 16.16
C TYR A 620 19.62 -2.16 17.25
N GLU A 621 19.78 -3.46 16.96
CA GLU A 621 19.29 -4.52 17.85
C GLU A 621 20.09 -5.83 17.78
N GLY A 622 19.90 -6.65 18.81
CA GLY A 622 20.17 -8.08 18.79
C GLY A 622 21.65 -8.43 18.67
N ASN A 623 21.93 -9.59 18.06
CA ASN A 623 23.30 -10.13 18.01
C ASN A 623 24.27 -9.22 17.24
N VAL A 624 23.76 -8.53 16.20
CA VAL A 624 24.54 -7.59 15.38
C VAL A 624 24.98 -6.38 16.22
N ARG A 625 24.08 -5.84 17.04
CA ARG A 625 24.38 -4.77 18.00
C ARG A 625 25.45 -5.21 19.00
N ALA A 626 25.26 -6.35 19.66
CA ALA A 626 26.20 -6.83 20.68
C ALA A 626 27.62 -7.02 20.11
N ILE A 627 27.75 -7.62 18.91
CA ILE A 627 29.05 -7.79 18.24
C ILE A 627 29.69 -6.44 17.90
N TYR A 628 28.89 -5.46 17.45
CA TYR A 628 29.38 -4.10 17.20
C TYR A 628 29.93 -3.44 18.48
N GLU A 629 29.14 -3.43 19.55
CA GLU A 629 29.51 -2.81 20.83
C GLU A 629 30.74 -3.47 21.46
N GLU A 630 30.89 -4.80 21.36
CA GLU A 630 32.08 -5.50 21.86
C GLU A 630 33.35 -5.14 21.08
N ARG A 631 33.26 -4.96 19.76
CA ARG A 631 34.42 -4.48 18.98
C ARG A 631 34.82 -3.07 19.38
N LEU A 632 33.85 -2.17 19.58
CA LEU A 632 34.13 -0.84 20.10
C LEU A 632 34.77 -0.88 21.49
N ARG A 633 34.28 -1.76 22.38
CA ARG A 633 34.84 -1.97 23.73
C ARG A 633 36.31 -2.39 23.70
N ARG A 634 36.73 -3.12 22.65
CA ARG A 634 38.12 -3.55 22.43
C ARG A 634 39.00 -2.49 21.75
N GLY A 635 38.44 -1.31 21.41
CA GLY A 635 39.17 -0.27 20.70
C GLY A 635 39.48 -0.61 19.25
N ASP A 636 38.61 -1.38 18.59
CA ASP A 636 38.77 -1.71 17.17
C ASP A 636 38.59 -0.47 16.29
N GLU A 637 39.70 0.03 15.72
CA GLU A 637 39.70 1.23 14.87
C GLU A 637 39.30 0.96 13.40
N GLY A 638 38.86 -0.26 13.07
CA GLY A 638 38.39 -0.60 11.73
C GLY A 638 37.15 0.19 11.28
N GLU A 639 36.88 0.24 9.98
CA GLU A 639 35.72 1.00 9.46
C GLU A 639 34.40 0.26 9.82
N HIS A 640 33.64 0.79 10.78
CA HIS A 640 32.31 0.28 11.12
C HIS A 640 31.22 0.95 10.28
N ILE A 641 30.44 0.18 9.52
CA ILE A 641 29.42 0.68 8.61
C ILE A 641 28.05 0.12 8.99
N TRP A 642 27.10 0.97 9.38
CA TRP A 642 25.72 0.55 9.63
C TRP A 642 24.82 0.85 8.44
N ILE A 643 24.08 -0.15 7.96
CA ILE A 643 23.05 0.07 6.94
C ILE A 643 21.75 0.47 7.63
N VAL A 644 21.29 1.69 7.36
CA VAL A 644 20.09 2.26 7.96
C VAL A 644 19.05 2.54 6.89
N LYS A 645 17.85 1.99 7.09
CA LYS A 645 16.70 2.14 6.21
C LYS A 645 15.74 3.15 6.79
N ASP A 646 15.32 4.11 5.96
CA ASP A 646 14.38 5.14 6.38
C ASP A 646 14.79 5.75 7.71
N GLY A 647 16.10 6.04 7.91
CA GLY A 647 16.66 6.71 9.09
C GLY A 647 16.09 6.22 10.41
N ALA A 648 15.79 4.92 10.51
CA ALA A 648 14.98 4.36 11.58
C ALA A 648 15.66 4.38 12.96
N PHE A 649 16.96 4.67 12.99
CA PHE A 649 17.80 4.85 14.17
C PHE A 649 19.11 5.56 13.78
N VAL A 650 19.83 6.05 14.78
CA VAL A 650 21.22 6.51 14.68
C VAL A 650 22.07 5.55 15.53
N PRO A 651 23.00 4.78 14.96
CA PRO A 651 23.86 3.91 15.73
C PRO A 651 24.85 4.74 16.56
N PRO A 652 24.94 4.52 17.88
CA PRO A 652 25.81 5.30 18.74
C PRO A 652 27.29 4.98 18.51
N GLY A 653 28.15 6.00 18.67
CA GLY A 653 29.59 5.81 18.73
C GLY A 653 30.06 5.27 20.08
N SER A 654 31.33 4.87 20.14
CA SER A 654 31.92 4.31 21.36
C SER A 654 31.87 5.29 22.55
N ALA A 655 32.11 6.59 22.33
CA ALA A 655 32.00 7.61 23.38
C ALA A 655 30.55 7.79 23.91
N GLU A 656 29.54 7.68 23.05
CA GLU A 656 28.13 7.73 23.46
C GLU A 656 27.72 6.50 24.27
N LEU A 657 28.37 5.37 24.01
CA LEU A 657 28.21 4.12 24.75
C LEU A 657 29.08 4.06 26.02
N GLY A 658 29.94 5.04 26.27
CA GLY A 658 30.91 5.00 27.37
C GLY A 658 32.02 3.96 27.18
N LEU A 659 32.37 3.63 25.94
CA LEU A 659 33.35 2.61 25.56
C LEU A 659 34.59 3.28 24.94
N GLY A 660 35.76 3.16 25.58
CA GLY A 660 37.06 3.37 24.93
C GLY A 660 37.28 4.70 24.16
N PRO A 661 38.19 4.72 23.16
CA PRO A 661 38.49 5.89 22.33
C PRO A 661 37.33 6.23 21.39
N ASP A 662 37.22 7.49 20.93
CA ASP A 662 36.06 7.99 20.16
C ASP A 662 35.97 7.46 18.71
N ILE A 663 35.42 6.25 18.57
CA ILE A 663 35.18 5.54 17.31
C ILE A 663 33.72 5.80 16.89
N ARG A 664 33.54 6.41 15.72
CA ARG A 664 32.23 6.74 15.15
C ARG A 664 31.87 5.82 13.97
N PRO A 665 30.67 5.21 13.96
CA PRO A 665 30.24 4.40 12.82
C PRO A 665 29.89 5.29 11.62
N ARG A 666 30.15 4.79 10.41
CA ARG A 666 29.61 5.38 9.18
C ARG A 666 28.19 4.89 8.95
N ILE A 667 27.25 5.83 8.87
CA ILE A 667 25.84 5.54 8.58
C ILE A 667 25.64 5.53 7.07
N VAL A 668 25.15 4.41 6.54
CA VAL A 668 24.90 4.23 5.10
C VAL A 668 23.43 3.94 4.85
N ARG A 669 22.81 4.77 4.02
CA ARG A 669 21.39 4.64 3.68
C ARG A 669 21.11 3.38 2.84
N ALA A 670 20.11 2.60 3.27
CA ALA A 670 19.71 1.37 2.60
C ALA A 670 19.33 1.60 1.13
N GLY A 671 20.05 0.94 0.24
CA GLY A 671 19.81 0.96 -1.20
C GLY A 671 20.34 2.20 -1.92
N SER A 672 21.12 3.04 -1.24
CA SER A 672 21.95 4.07 -1.88
C SER A 672 23.15 3.46 -2.60
N ARG A 673 23.81 4.21 -3.48
CA ARG A 673 25.09 3.80 -4.09
C ARG A 673 26.14 3.38 -3.06
N GLN A 674 26.22 4.10 -1.94
CA GLN A 674 27.13 3.76 -0.84
C GLN A 674 26.81 2.41 -0.18
N HIS A 675 25.54 1.99 -0.16
CA HIS A 675 25.15 0.66 0.32
C HIS A 675 25.67 -0.44 -0.62
N TYR A 676 25.52 -0.25 -1.94
CA TYR A 676 26.08 -1.18 -2.92
C TYR A 676 27.61 -1.28 -2.80
N GLU A 677 28.28 -0.15 -2.62
CA GLU A 677 29.74 -0.12 -2.43
C GLU A 677 30.16 -0.79 -1.11
N ALA A 678 29.48 -0.50 0.01
CA ALA A 678 29.76 -1.10 1.30
C ALA A 678 29.70 -2.63 1.23
N LEU A 679 28.60 -3.19 0.72
CA LEU A 679 28.48 -4.64 0.57
C LEU A 679 29.45 -5.23 -0.47
N ALA A 680 29.88 -4.47 -1.48
CA ALA A 680 30.83 -4.97 -2.48
C ALA A 680 32.29 -4.99 -1.99
N ARG A 681 32.65 -4.10 -1.05
CA ARG A 681 34.03 -3.79 -0.69
C ARG A 681 34.39 -4.01 0.77
N SER A 682 33.46 -4.36 1.65
CA SER A 682 33.79 -4.62 3.06
C SER A 682 34.21 -6.07 3.28
N ARG A 683 35.29 -6.27 4.03
CA ARG A 683 35.81 -7.61 4.36
C ARG A 683 34.83 -8.43 5.21
N HIS A 684 34.09 -7.78 6.12
CA HIS A 684 33.14 -8.46 7.00
C HIS A 684 31.72 -7.92 6.80
N ILE A 685 30.74 -8.82 6.81
CA ILE A 685 29.31 -8.48 6.75
C ILE A 685 28.59 -9.26 7.85
N ILE A 686 28.01 -8.56 8.81
CA ILE A 686 27.31 -9.13 9.97
C ILE A 686 25.82 -8.81 9.86
N THR A 687 24.97 -9.83 9.83
CA THR A 687 23.53 -9.66 9.71
C THR A 687 22.73 -10.67 10.53
N ASN A 688 21.47 -10.37 10.83
CA ASN A 688 20.52 -11.26 11.53
C ASN A 688 19.30 -11.64 10.67
N ALA A 689 19.30 -11.22 9.40
CA ALA A 689 18.23 -11.42 8.46
C ALA A 689 18.80 -11.70 7.06
N PHE A 690 17.91 -11.93 6.10
CA PHE A 690 18.32 -12.07 4.72
C PHE A 690 18.78 -10.70 4.15
N LEU A 691 19.92 -10.69 3.46
CA LEU A 691 20.48 -9.57 2.73
C LEU A 691 19.71 -9.31 1.42
N PRO A 692 19.92 -8.14 0.77
CA PRO A 692 19.24 -7.83 -0.48
C PRO A 692 19.50 -8.87 -1.58
N THR A 693 18.46 -9.23 -2.35
CA THR A 693 18.53 -10.33 -3.33
C THR A 693 19.56 -10.17 -4.44
N TRP A 694 20.07 -8.95 -4.66
CA TRP A 694 21.12 -8.63 -5.63
C TRP A 694 22.55 -8.85 -5.09
N PHE A 695 22.71 -8.95 -3.78
CA PHE A 695 24.01 -9.14 -3.14
C PHE A 695 24.57 -10.54 -3.43
N ARG A 696 25.85 -10.62 -3.76
CA ARG A 696 26.60 -11.88 -3.90
C ARG A 696 27.93 -11.71 -3.18
N ALA A 697 28.13 -12.52 -2.14
CA ALA A 697 29.40 -12.59 -1.43
C ALA A 697 30.56 -12.89 -2.41
N ARG A 698 31.73 -12.34 -2.11
CA ARG A 698 32.99 -12.71 -2.75
C ARG A 698 33.71 -13.73 -1.86
N GLU A 699 34.61 -14.52 -2.44
CA GLU A 699 35.38 -15.53 -1.70
C GLU A 699 36.31 -14.92 -0.64
N ASP A 700 36.70 -13.65 -0.80
CA ASP A 700 37.53 -12.88 0.12
C ASP A 700 36.74 -12.07 1.16
N GLN A 701 35.40 -12.20 1.20
CA GLN A 701 34.54 -11.61 2.22
C GLN A 701 34.09 -12.68 3.22
N THR A 702 33.82 -12.26 4.45
CA THR A 702 33.23 -13.10 5.50
C THR A 702 31.82 -12.61 5.85
N VAL A 703 30.80 -13.40 5.52
CA VAL A 703 29.39 -13.14 5.82
C VAL A 703 28.97 -13.95 7.05
N VAL A 704 28.73 -13.24 8.14
CA VAL A 704 28.28 -13.78 9.42
C VAL A 704 26.77 -13.61 9.55
N GLN A 705 26.05 -14.71 9.45
CA GLN A 705 24.63 -14.79 9.72
C GLN A 705 24.39 -15.14 11.19
N THR A 706 23.96 -14.16 11.96
CA THR A 706 23.63 -14.34 13.38
C THR A 706 22.25 -14.97 13.59
N TRP A 707 21.41 -14.97 12.55
CA TRP A 707 19.98 -15.27 12.62
C TRP A 707 19.30 -14.47 13.76
N ASN A 708 18.05 -14.78 14.10
CA ASN A 708 17.25 -13.95 15.02
C ASN A 708 16.61 -14.71 16.18
N GLY A 709 17.06 -15.94 16.44
CA GLY A 709 16.65 -16.72 17.61
C GLY A 709 16.49 -18.21 17.34
N THR A 710 16.46 -18.99 18.41
CA THR A 710 16.23 -20.44 18.34
C THR A 710 14.82 -20.72 17.77
N PRO A 711 14.69 -21.52 16.69
CA PRO A 711 13.39 -21.73 16.06
C PRO A 711 12.45 -22.61 16.90
N ALA A 712 11.35 -22.05 17.40
CA ALA A 712 10.25 -22.83 17.96
C ALA A 712 9.33 -23.42 16.87
N LYS A 713 9.19 -22.68 15.76
CA LYS A 713 8.33 -22.98 14.61
C LYS A 713 9.16 -23.40 13.40
N LYS A 714 8.58 -24.21 12.51
CA LYS A 714 9.23 -24.57 11.24
C LYS A 714 9.55 -23.33 10.41
N ILE A 715 10.78 -23.27 9.92
CA ILE A 715 11.31 -22.16 9.11
C ILE A 715 12.10 -22.70 7.92
N GLY A 716 12.40 -21.82 6.97
CA GLY A 716 13.16 -22.16 5.76
C GLY A 716 12.56 -23.36 5.01
N ASN A 717 13.42 -24.29 4.62
CA ASN A 717 13.10 -25.51 3.87
C ASN A 717 12.09 -26.43 4.57
N ASP A 718 11.97 -26.34 5.90
CA ASP A 718 11.04 -27.17 6.67
C ASP A 718 9.59 -26.66 6.61
N LEU A 719 9.33 -25.51 5.98
CA LEU A 719 7.96 -25.00 5.80
C LEU A 719 7.18 -25.87 4.79
N PRO A 720 5.89 -26.18 5.04
CA PRO A 720 5.11 -27.07 4.17
C PRO A 720 5.02 -26.65 2.70
N HIS A 721 5.12 -25.36 2.39
CA HIS A 721 5.07 -24.88 1.01
C HIS A 721 6.44 -24.93 0.29
N MET A 722 7.54 -25.10 1.02
CA MET A 722 8.91 -25.19 0.48
C MET A 722 9.24 -26.59 -0.04
N SER A 723 8.48 -27.61 0.38
CA SER A 723 8.64 -28.99 -0.08
C SER A 723 8.01 -29.27 -1.45
N ARG A 724 7.14 -28.39 -1.96
CA ARG A 724 6.44 -28.51 -3.25
C ARG A 724 7.41 -28.77 -4.41
N ASP A 725 6.93 -29.50 -5.42
CA ASP A 725 7.65 -29.79 -6.67
C ASP A 725 6.84 -29.23 -7.86
N PRO A 726 7.44 -28.38 -8.72
CA PRO A 726 8.77 -27.77 -8.62
C PRO A 726 8.93 -26.88 -7.38
N LYS A 727 10.18 -26.73 -6.91
CA LYS A 727 10.51 -25.86 -5.76
C LYS A 727 10.02 -24.43 -6.00
N PRO A 728 9.45 -23.75 -5.00
CA PRO A 728 8.91 -22.41 -5.19
C PRO A 728 10.04 -21.37 -5.37
N PRO A 729 9.80 -20.22 -6.04
CA PRO A 729 10.83 -19.20 -6.27
C PRO A 729 11.55 -18.70 -5.00
N ILE A 730 10.84 -18.67 -3.86
CA ILE A 730 11.41 -18.28 -2.57
C ILE A 730 12.47 -19.27 -2.07
N TRP A 731 12.33 -20.57 -2.39
CA TRP A 731 13.33 -21.58 -2.08
C TRP A 731 14.64 -21.29 -2.81
N HIS A 732 14.59 -21.01 -4.11
CA HIS A 732 15.77 -20.69 -4.90
C HIS A 732 16.48 -19.42 -4.42
N ARG A 733 15.71 -18.41 -3.98
CA ARG A 733 16.26 -17.19 -3.39
C ARG A 733 16.99 -17.48 -2.09
N GLN A 734 16.36 -18.22 -1.18
CA GLN A 734 16.99 -18.62 0.07
C GLN A 734 18.26 -19.43 -0.19
N ALA A 735 18.20 -20.45 -1.06
CA ALA A 735 19.35 -21.28 -1.39
C ALA A 735 20.50 -20.47 -2.00
N ALA A 736 20.21 -19.45 -2.81
CA ALA A 736 21.24 -18.58 -3.37
C ALA A 736 21.93 -17.71 -2.32
N GLU A 737 21.21 -17.30 -1.29
CA GLU A 737 21.76 -16.47 -0.24
C GLU A 737 22.51 -17.28 0.82
N VAL A 738 21.94 -18.41 1.27
CA VAL A 738 22.57 -19.33 2.23
C VAL A 738 23.93 -19.82 1.74
N ARG A 739 24.11 -19.96 0.42
CA ARG A 739 25.41 -20.31 -0.19
C ARG A 739 26.50 -19.26 0.02
N GLY A 740 26.13 -18.01 0.29
CA GLY A 740 27.07 -16.92 0.55
C GLY A 740 27.27 -16.63 2.03
N TRP A 741 26.84 -17.53 2.93
CA TRP A 741 27.13 -17.41 4.37
C TRP A 741 28.39 -18.20 4.70
N ASP A 742 29.34 -17.56 5.38
CA ASP A 742 30.58 -18.20 5.84
C ASP A 742 30.42 -18.73 7.26
N LEU A 743 29.58 -18.07 8.07
CA LEU A 743 29.31 -18.45 9.44
C LEU A 743 27.82 -18.31 9.77
N LEU A 744 27.24 -19.31 10.43
CA LEU A 744 25.91 -19.25 11.03
C LEU A 744 25.99 -19.38 12.55
N LEU A 745 25.44 -18.44 13.32
CA LEU A 745 25.39 -18.56 14.77
C LEU A 745 24.26 -19.48 15.23
N SER A 746 24.55 -20.23 16.29
CA SER A 746 23.58 -21.09 16.99
C SER A 746 23.66 -20.90 18.49
N GLN A 747 22.49 -20.87 19.15
CA GLN A 747 22.39 -20.71 20.59
C GLN A 747 22.84 -21.95 21.36
N SER A 748 22.54 -23.14 20.82
CA SER A 748 22.67 -24.40 21.55
C SER A 748 22.85 -25.59 20.62
N GLN A 749 23.30 -26.70 21.20
CA GLN A 749 23.43 -27.99 20.51
C GLN A 749 22.10 -28.49 19.96
N TRP A 750 20.97 -28.12 20.60
CA TRP A 750 19.65 -28.41 20.07
C TRP A 750 19.32 -27.58 18.82
N ALA A 751 19.63 -26.28 18.82
CA ALA A 751 19.31 -25.38 17.72
C ALA A 751 20.16 -25.64 16.47
N THR A 752 21.42 -26.07 16.65
CA THR A 752 22.39 -26.32 15.57
C THR A 752 21.85 -27.21 14.44
N PRO A 753 21.40 -28.46 14.68
CA PRO A 753 20.86 -29.32 13.63
C PRO A 753 19.56 -28.79 13.01
N VAL A 754 18.72 -28.10 13.80
CA VAL A 754 17.47 -27.50 13.31
C VAL A 754 17.77 -26.41 12.29
N LEU A 755 18.67 -25.47 12.63
CA LEU A 755 19.08 -24.38 11.75
C LEU A 755 19.76 -24.90 10.48
N ARG A 756 20.69 -25.87 10.61
CA ARG A 756 21.33 -26.53 9.46
C ARG A 756 20.33 -27.10 8.47
N ARG A 757 19.36 -27.90 8.96
CA ARG A 757 18.33 -28.50 8.11
C ARG A 757 17.41 -27.46 7.49
N ALA A 758 16.92 -26.52 8.31
CA ALA A 758 15.99 -25.48 7.86
C ALA A 758 16.58 -24.61 6.74
N PHE A 759 17.87 -24.29 6.78
CA PHE A 759 18.50 -23.51 5.71
C PHE A 759 19.16 -24.36 4.63
N GLY A 760 19.37 -25.65 4.87
CA GLY A 760 20.21 -26.50 4.02
C GLY A 760 21.68 -26.06 4.07
N TYR A 761 22.10 -25.49 5.20
CA TYR A 761 23.41 -24.88 5.35
C TYR A 761 24.48 -25.92 5.73
N GLN A 762 25.53 -26.01 4.90
CA GLN A 762 26.61 -26.98 5.04
C GLN A 762 27.91 -26.36 5.57
N GLY A 763 27.99 -25.03 5.70
CA GLY A 763 29.17 -24.33 6.21
C GLY A 763 29.32 -24.42 7.74
N GLU A 764 30.14 -23.52 8.28
CA GLU A 764 30.45 -23.50 9.71
C GLU A 764 29.29 -22.96 10.55
N VAL A 765 28.93 -23.70 11.59
CA VAL A 765 27.94 -23.23 12.58
C VAL A 765 28.66 -23.03 13.90
N LEU A 766 28.74 -21.78 14.35
CA LEU A 766 29.33 -21.45 15.64
C LEU A 766 28.26 -21.52 16.72
N GLU A 767 28.33 -22.57 17.51
CA GLU A 767 27.49 -22.75 18.70
C GLU A 767 28.08 -21.98 19.87
N ALA A 768 27.63 -20.74 20.04
CA ALA A 768 28.20 -19.79 21.00
C ALA A 768 27.13 -19.12 21.91
N GLY A 769 25.92 -19.65 22.03
CA GLY A 769 24.85 -18.85 22.63
C GLY A 769 24.54 -17.65 21.75
N TYR A 770 23.79 -16.68 22.26
CA TYR A 770 23.50 -15.46 21.51
C TYR A 770 24.13 -14.22 22.16
N PRO A 771 24.95 -13.45 21.40
CA PRO A 771 25.53 -12.19 21.87
C PRO A 771 24.52 -11.24 22.53
N ARG A 772 23.30 -11.13 22.00
CA ARG A 772 22.25 -10.26 22.56
C ARG A 772 21.80 -10.64 23.97
N ASN A 773 22.02 -11.89 24.38
CA ASN A 773 21.57 -12.39 25.68
C ASN A 773 22.59 -12.12 26.78
N ASP A 774 23.83 -11.72 26.47
CA ASP A 774 24.85 -11.44 27.48
C ASP A 774 24.37 -10.36 28.47
N LEU A 775 23.63 -9.36 27.99
CA LEU A 775 23.05 -8.28 28.82
C LEU A 775 22.01 -8.77 29.84
N LEU A 776 21.39 -9.94 29.64
CA LEU A 776 20.44 -10.54 30.59
C LEU A 776 21.13 -11.11 31.83
N SER A 777 22.44 -11.37 31.74
CA SER A 777 23.28 -11.93 32.79
C SER A 777 24.43 -11.01 33.23
N ALA A 778 24.53 -9.81 32.64
CA ALA A 778 25.62 -8.88 32.93
C ALA A 778 25.59 -8.36 34.39
N PRO A 779 26.74 -8.04 34.99
CA PRO A 779 26.79 -7.42 36.31
C PRO A 779 25.99 -6.12 36.42
N GLU A 780 25.98 -5.30 35.36
CA GLU A 780 25.34 -3.99 35.29
C GLU A 780 23.86 -4.06 34.87
N ARG A 781 23.28 -5.27 34.76
CA ARG A 781 21.93 -5.49 34.22
C ARG A 781 20.84 -4.70 34.96
N ASP A 782 20.99 -4.52 36.28
CA ASP A 782 19.96 -3.88 37.10
C ASP A 782 19.93 -2.35 36.85
N ASP A 783 21.10 -1.73 36.65
CA ASP A 783 21.21 -0.31 36.26
C ASP A 783 20.65 -0.07 34.86
N LEU A 784 20.95 -0.97 33.92
CA LEU A 784 20.39 -0.93 32.56
C LEU A 784 18.87 -1.12 32.59
N ALA A 785 18.36 -2.07 33.37
CA ALA A 785 16.93 -2.28 33.55
C ALA A 785 16.23 -1.04 34.13
N ALA A 786 16.83 -0.38 35.12
CA ALA A 786 16.32 0.88 35.67
C ALA A 786 16.27 2.00 34.63
N ALA A 787 17.31 2.13 33.79
CA ALA A 787 17.32 3.10 32.69
C ALA A 787 16.22 2.82 31.66
N ILE A 788 16.03 1.57 31.25
CA ILE A 788 14.97 1.17 30.32
C ILE A 788 13.58 1.39 30.92
N ARG A 789 13.36 1.04 32.20
CA ARG A 789 12.10 1.30 32.91
C ARG A 789 11.75 2.79 32.93
N ARG A 790 12.72 3.65 33.25
CA ARG A 790 12.54 5.12 33.18
C ARG A 790 12.20 5.59 31.77
N ARG A 791 12.91 5.08 30.75
CA ARG A 791 12.66 5.41 29.33
C ARG A 791 11.27 5.00 28.86
N LEU A 792 10.73 3.90 29.38
CA LEU A 792 9.36 3.44 29.12
C LEU A 792 8.30 4.14 29.99
N GLY A 793 8.69 4.92 30.99
CA GLY A 793 7.77 5.56 31.94
C GLY A 793 7.11 4.57 32.92
N ILE A 794 7.77 3.44 33.21
CA ILE A 794 7.30 2.44 34.16
C ILE A 794 7.56 2.95 35.58
N SER A 795 6.51 2.96 36.42
CA SER A 795 6.61 3.42 37.81
C SER A 795 7.52 2.52 38.66
N ASP A 796 8.20 3.14 39.64
CA ASP A 796 9.04 2.41 40.59
C ASP A 796 8.22 1.35 41.35
N GLY A 797 8.80 0.16 41.50
CA GLY A 797 8.17 -0.98 42.18
C GLY A 797 7.10 -1.73 41.36
N ALA A 798 6.71 -1.26 40.17
CA ALA A 798 5.76 -1.99 39.32
C ALA A 798 6.37 -3.29 38.77
N LYS A 799 5.61 -4.39 38.84
CA LYS A 799 5.93 -5.68 38.21
C LYS A 799 5.61 -5.64 36.72
N VAL A 800 6.58 -5.96 35.88
CA VAL A 800 6.45 -5.87 34.42
C VAL A 800 6.08 -7.24 33.84
N VAL A 801 4.91 -7.33 33.23
CA VAL A 801 4.48 -8.49 32.44
C VAL A 801 4.71 -8.18 30.96
N LEU A 802 5.55 -8.95 30.29
CA LEU A 802 5.71 -8.85 28.83
C LEU A 802 4.85 -9.88 28.15
N TYR A 803 3.85 -9.43 27.38
CA TYR A 803 3.07 -10.28 26.49
C TYR A 803 3.63 -10.21 25.06
N ALA A 804 4.28 -11.28 24.61
CA ALA A 804 4.95 -11.37 23.32
C ALA A 804 4.44 -12.56 22.48
N PRO A 805 3.24 -12.46 21.89
CA PRO A 805 2.64 -13.51 21.06
C PRO A 805 3.29 -13.63 19.67
N THR A 806 3.32 -14.84 19.11
CA THR A 806 3.88 -15.10 17.78
C THR A 806 2.95 -14.61 16.64
N TYR A 807 3.50 -14.37 15.45
CA TYR A 807 2.73 -14.05 14.24
C TYR A 807 1.82 -15.19 13.75
N ARG A 808 0.59 -14.83 13.31
CA ARG A 808 -0.38 -15.76 12.69
C ARG A 808 -0.65 -15.40 11.24
N ASP A 809 -0.27 -16.28 10.32
CA ASP A 809 -0.53 -16.12 8.87
C ASP A 809 -2.02 -15.91 8.54
N TYR A 810 -2.92 -16.55 9.31
CA TYR A 810 -4.38 -16.51 9.12
C TYR A 810 -5.09 -15.35 9.83
N ASP A 811 -4.37 -14.51 10.59
CA ASP A 811 -4.99 -13.43 11.39
C ASP A 811 -4.34 -12.07 11.16
N ARG A 812 -3.52 -11.90 10.11
CA ARG A 812 -2.67 -10.72 9.86
C ARG A 812 -3.34 -9.34 10.03
N LYS A 813 -4.62 -9.21 9.68
CA LYS A 813 -5.36 -7.93 9.70
C LYS A 813 -6.00 -7.61 11.06
N ASN A 814 -5.90 -8.52 12.02
CA ASN A 814 -6.56 -8.38 13.31
C ASN A 814 -5.67 -7.61 14.30
N SER A 815 -6.15 -6.46 14.74
CA SER A 815 -5.49 -5.62 15.74
C SER A 815 -5.90 -5.96 17.18
N LYS A 816 -6.82 -6.93 17.38
CA LYS A 816 -7.31 -7.27 18.71
C LYS A 816 -6.25 -8.06 19.49
N VAL A 817 -5.88 -7.55 20.65
CA VAL A 817 -5.08 -8.28 21.64
C VAL A 817 -5.90 -9.45 22.19
N LYS A 818 -5.30 -10.64 22.21
CA LYS A 818 -6.00 -11.89 22.57
C LYS A 818 -6.15 -12.08 24.07
N LEU A 819 -5.22 -11.53 24.85
CA LEU A 819 -5.34 -11.45 26.29
C LEU A 819 -6.42 -10.41 26.63
N ASN A 820 -7.36 -10.75 27.49
CA ASN A 820 -8.42 -9.84 27.89
C ASN A 820 -7.88 -8.70 28.77
N LEU A 821 -7.59 -7.55 28.16
CA LEU A 821 -6.99 -6.39 28.84
C LEU A 821 -7.89 -5.80 29.93
N VAL A 822 -9.22 -5.88 29.79
CA VAL A 822 -10.16 -5.37 30.80
C VAL A 822 -10.08 -6.22 32.07
N GLN A 823 -10.07 -7.55 31.93
CA GLN A 823 -9.89 -8.46 33.05
C GLN A 823 -8.48 -8.35 33.64
N ALA A 824 -7.45 -8.22 32.79
CA ALA A 824 -6.08 -8.05 33.23
C ALA A 824 -5.90 -6.79 34.10
N ARG A 825 -6.46 -5.64 33.68
CA ARG A 825 -6.44 -4.41 34.47
C ARG A 825 -7.11 -4.61 35.83
N LYS A 826 -8.31 -5.20 35.85
CA LYS A 826 -9.03 -5.50 37.10
C LYS A 826 -8.21 -6.41 38.02
N ALA A 827 -7.47 -7.35 37.43
CA ALA A 827 -6.77 -8.38 38.17
C ALA A 827 -5.39 -7.96 38.69
N LEU A 828 -4.67 -7.11 37.94
CA LEU A 828 -3.24 -6.84 38.09
C LEU A 828 -2.90 -5.33 38.12
N GLY A 829 -3.83 -4.44 37.79
CA GLY A 829 -3.54 -3.02 37.55
C GLY A 829 -3.16 -2.19 38.77
N LYS A 830 -3.04 -2.80 39.97
CA LYS A 830 -2.59 -2.12 41.18
C LYS A 830 -1.07 -2.02 41.25
N ASP A 831 -0.38 -3.08 40.83
CA ASP A 831 1.06 -3.30 41.04
C ASP A 831 1.78 -3.79 39.78
N HIS A 832 1.07 -4.10 38.70
CA HIS A 832 1.67 -4.54 37.43
C HIS A 832 1.49 -3.55 36.29
N VAL A 833 2.42 -3.59 35.35
CA VAL A 833 2.32 -3.00 34.01
C VAL A 833 2.45 -4.10 32.95
N LEU A 834 1.61 -4.05 31.92
CA LEU A 834 1.57 -5.02 30.83
C LEU A 834 2.15 -4.41 29.54
N LEU A 835 3.32 -4.91 29.12
CA LEU A 835 3.93 -4.55 27.85
C LEU A 835 3.45 -5.51 26.76
N ILE A 836 2.91 -4.98 25.65
CA ILE A 836 2.38 -5.77 24.54
C ILE A 836 3.32 -5.64 23.35
N ARG A 837 4.00 -6.73 23.01
CA ARG A 837 4.94 -6.82 21.87
C ARG A 837 4.32 -7.67 20.76
N ALA A 838 3.55 -7.04 19.86
CA ALA A 838 3.03 -7.74 18.69
C ALA A 838 4.15 -7.96 17.65
N HIS A 839 3.90 -8.83 16.68
CA HIS A 839 4.81 -9.02 15.56
C HIS A 839 4.70 -7.85 14.56
N SER A 840 5.81 -7.39 13.99
CA SER A 840 5.87 -6.28 13.01
C SER A 840 5.09 -6.50 11.70
N MET A 841 4.62 -7.72 11.44
CA MET A 841 3.77 -8.08 10.29
C MET A 841 2.28 -8.14 10.63
N GLN A 842 1.94 -8.09 11.92
CA GLN A 842 0.57 -8.05 12.42
C GLN A 842 0.04 -6.62 12.36
N ALA A 843 -1.28 -6.45 12.28
CA ALA A 843 -1.88 -5.13 12.53
C ALA A 843 -1.52 -4.64 13.93
N THR A 844 -1.24 -3.34 14.06
CA THR A 844 -0.92 -2.68 15.33
C THR A 844 -1.95 -3.01 16.39
N PRO A 845 -1.54 -3.47 17.58
CA PRO A 845 -2.48 -3.88 18.62
C PRO A 845 -3.29 -2.67 19.11
N ILE A 846 -4.58 -2.87 19.35
CA ILE A 846 -5.41 -1.87 20.04
C ILE A 846 -5.17 -2.05 21.53
N VAL A 847 -4.49 -1.07 22.13
CA VAL A 847 -4.18 -1.03 23.57
C VAL A 847 -4.85 0.21 24.18
N PRO A 848 -5.57 0.10 25.31
CA PRO A 848 -6.11 1.26 26.01
C PRO A 848 -5.00 2.16 26.58
N GLU A 849 -5.16 3.48 26.48
CA GLU A 849 -4.25 4.48 27.05
C GLU A 849 -4.61 4.76 28.52
N ASP A 850 -4.53 3.72 29.35
CA ASP A 850 -5.01 3.75 30.72
C ASP A 850 -3.89 3.59 31.77
N GLY A 851 -2.63 3.66 31.31
CA GLY A 851 -1.41 3.50 32.09
C GLY A 851 -1.08 2.06 32.52
N PHE A 852 -2.00 1.10 32.33
CA PHE A 852 -1.77 -0.30 32.72
C PHE A 852 -1.12 -1.10 31.60
N ALA A 853 -1.61 -0.95 30.36
CA ALA A 853 -1.09 -1.66 29.20
C ALA A 853 -0.40 -0.70 28.23
N MET A 854 0.71 -1.14 27.64
CA MET A 854 1.52 -0.33 26.72
C MET A 854 1.87 -1.12 25.47
N ASP A 855 1.63 -0.54 24.29
CA ASP A 855 2.14 -1.09 23.03
C ASP A 855 3.64 -0.82 22.90
N VAL A 856 4.43 -1.88 22.96
CA VAL A 856 5.89 -1.84 22.75
C VAL A 856 6.29 -2.55 21.45
N THR A 857 5.37 -2.76 20.51
CA THR A 857 5.59 -3.43 19.20
C THR A 857 6.72 -2.79 18.39
N THR A 858 6.93 -1.49 18.54
CA THR A 858 7.95 -0.72 17.83
C THR A 858 9.19 -0.45 18.68
N TYR A 859 9.32 -0.99 19.89
CA TYR A 859 10.54 -0.83 20.69
C TYR A 859 11.75 -1.43 19.94
N PRO A 860 12.92 -0.76 19.89
CA PRO A 860 14.02 -1.18 19.01
C PRO A 860 14.52 -2.60 19.26
N ASP A 861 14.89 -2.93 20.51
CA ASP A 861 15.53 -4.20 20.85
C ASP A 861 14.64 -5.07 21.76
N MET A 862 14.50 -6.35 21.41
CA MET A 862 13.76 -7.30 22.23
C MET A 862 14.50 -7.61 23.55
N ALA A 863 15.83 -7.63 23.54
CA ALA A 863 16.61 -8.00 24.71
C ALA A 863 16.41 -7.01 25.88
N ASP A 864 16.28 -5.72 25.58
CA ASP A 864 15.94 -4.68 26.55
C ASP A 864 14.57 -4.93 27.21
N LEU A 865 13.57 -5.36 26.42
CA LEU A 865 12.24 -5.70 26.94
C LEU A 865 12.27 -6.97 27.81
N LEU A 866 13.05 -7.97 27.42
CA LEU A 866 13.27 -9.18 28.22
C LEU A 866 13.97 -8.85 29.54
N LEU A 867 14.92 -7.93 29.53
CA LEU A 867 15.67 -7.51 30.71
C LEU A 867 14.77 -6.85 31.77
N VAL A 868 13.79 -6.02 31.36
CA VAL A 868 12.90 -5.35 32.31
C VAL A 868 11.70 -6.19 32.75
N ALA A 869 11.36 -7.25 32.02
CA ALA A 869 10.21 -8.11 32.29
C ALA A 869 10.45 -9.01 33.50
N ASP A 870 9.51 -8.98 34.45
CA ASP A 870 9.46 -9.88 35.60
C ASP A 870 8.78 -11.22 35.24
N ILE A 871 7.83 -11.17 34.30
CA ILE A 871 7.09 -12.34 33.79
C ILE A 871 6.99 -12.25 32.28
N LEU A 872 7.30 -13.35 31.57
CA LEU A 872 7.03 -13.48 30.14
C LEU A 872 5.74 -14.28 29.92
N VAL A 873 4.75 -13.66 29.29
CA VAL A 873 3.60 -14.34 28.71
C VAL A 873 3.83 -14.47 27.21
N THR A 874 3.93 -15.71 26.72
CA THR A 874 4.17 -15.97 25.30
C THR A 874 3.40 -17.20 24.83
N ASP A 875 3.69 -17.69 23.64
CA ASP A 875 3.10 -18.89 23.06
C ASP A 875 4.21 -19.79 22.48
N TYR A 876 4.39 -19.80 21.17
CA TYR A 876 5.39 -20.58 20.44
C TYR A 876 6.46 -19.64 19.85
N SER A 877 6.86 -18.64 20.64
CA SER A 877 7.84 -17.61 20.27
C SER A 877 9.25 -18.06 20.57
N ALA A 878 10.22 -17.61 19.77
CA ALA A 878 11.64 -17.81 20.08
C ALA A 878 12.08 -17.07 21.36
N ALA A 879 11.31 -16.05 21.79
CA ALA A 879 11.61 -15.25 22.97
C ALA A 879 11.73 -16.07 24.27
N MET A 880 11.05 -17.21 24.37
CA MET A 880 11.17 -18.08 25.55
C MET A 880 12.58 -18.65 25.73
N PHE A 881 13.32 -18.89 24.64
CA PHE A 881 14.70 -19.40 24.70
C PHE A 881 15.67 -18.34 25.20
N ASP A 882 15.48 -17.08 24.79
CA ASP A 882 16.29 -15.95 25.28
C ASP A 882 15.93 -15.61 26.74
N PHE A 883 14.64 -15.56 27.06
CA PHE A 883 14.18 -15.23 28.41
C PHE A 883 14.58 -16.28 29.45
N ALA A 884 14.83 -17.53 29.03
CA ALA A 884 15.31 -18.60 29.91
C ALA A 884 16.57 -18.17 30.70
N VAL A 885 17.43 -17.35 30.09
CA VAL A 885 18.67 -16.83 30.68
C VAL A 885 18.41 -16.02 31.95
N THR A 886 17.25 -15.37 32.07
CA THR A 886 16.92 -14.49 33.21
C THR A 886 16.61 -15.26 34.51
N GLY A 887 16.26 -16.55 34.42
CA GLY A 887 15.73 -17.32 35.56
C GLY A 887 14.34 -16.88 36.04
N ARG A 888 13.59 -16.10 35.23
CA ARG A 888 12.29 -15.53 35.59
C ARG A 888 11.13 -16.35 34.99
N PRO A 889 9.98 -16.40 35.67
CA PRO A 889 8.88 -17.30 35.31
C PRO A 889 8.23 -16.96 33.96
N MET A 890 7.78 -18.00 33.27
CA MET A 890 7.13 -17.92 31.95
C MET A 890 5.73 -18.53 32.00
N ILE A 891 4.80 -17.98 31.21
CA ILE A 891 3.43 -18.51 31.04
C ILE A 891 3.15 -18.63 29.54
N PHE A 892 2.62 -19.78 29.12
CA PHE A 892 2.38 -20.11 27.72
C PHE A 892 0.89 -20.05 27.36
N TYR A 893 0.44 -18.90 26.87
CA TYR A 893 -0.93 -18.66 26.44
C TYR A 893 -1.19 -19.20 25.02
N THR A 894 -1.64 -20.46 24.96
CA THR A 894 -1.68 -21.28 23.74
C THR A 894 -3.11 -21.53 23.23
N TYR A 895 -3.93 -20.47 23.19
CA TYR A 895 -5.35 -20.51 22.79
C TYR A 895 -5.64 -21.11 21.40
N ASP A 896 -4.62 -21.26 20.54
CA ASP A 896 -4.75 -21.77 19.18
C ASP A 896 -3.72 -22.85 18.80
N LEU A 897 -3.17 -23.59 19.78
CA LEU A 897 -2.07 -24.55 19.58
C LEU A 897 -2.32 -25.55 18.43
N ASP A 898 -3.45 -26.25 18.44
CA ASP A 898 -3.78 -27.26 17.42
C ASP A 898 -3.84 -26.66 16.01
N ARG A 899 -4.48 -25.50 15.89
CA ARG A 899 -4.59 -24.76 14.63
C ARG A 899 -3.24 -24.26 14.16
N TYR A 900 -2.39 -23.80 15.09
CA TYR A 900 -1.08 -23.28 14.74
C TYR A 900 -0.13 -24.38 14.30
N SER A 901 -0.04 -25.47 15.08
CA SER A 901 0.81 -26.63 14.82
C SER A 901 0.47 -27.26 13.47
N SER A 902 -0.81 -27.47 13.17
CA SER A 902 -1.25 -28.05 11.89
C SER A 902 -0.92 -27.19 10.67
N LYS A 903 -0.92 -25.85 10.79
CA LYS A 903 -0.69 -24.94 9.66
C LYS A 903 0.78 -24.56 9.47
N ARG A 904 1.46 -24.23 10.57
CA ARG A 904 2.83 -23.70 10.56
C ARG A 904 3.86 -24.79 10.82
N GLY A 905 3.54 -25.74 11.69
CA GLY A 905 4.47 -26.72 12.24
C GLY A 905 5.37 -26.15 13.33
N LEU A 906 5.63 -26.95 14.36
CA LEU A 906 6.55 -26.66 15.46
C LEU A 906 7.72 -27.65 15.47
N TYR A 907 8.85 -27.24 16.04
CA TYR A 907 9.98 -28.14 16.34
C TYR A 907 9.96 -28.65 17.78
N ILE A 908 9.26 -27.94 18.66
CA ILE A 908 9.15 -28.26 20.08
C ILE A 908 7.77 -28.82 20.40
N ASP A 909 7.72 -29.70 21.38
CA ASP A 909 6.49 -30.15 22.03
C ASP A 909 6.27 -29.32 23.29
N LEU A 910 5.55 -28.21 23.14
CA LEU A 910 5.43 -27.20 24.19
C LEU A 910 4.76 -27.74 25.47
N PRO A 911 3.65 -28.49 25.43
CA PRO A 911 3.10 -29.16 26.64
C PRO A 911 4.13 -29.99 27.41
N ALA A 912 4.97 -30.76 26.72
CA ALA A 912 5.97 -31.62 27.34
C ALA A 912 7.21 -30.85 27.83
N GLN A 913 7.60 -29.78 27.15
CA GLN A 913 8.90 -29.13 27.36
C GLN A 913 8.83 -27.75 28.02
N ALA A 914 7.67 -27.13 28.14
CA ALA A 914 7.53 -25.76 28.64
C ALA A 914 8.10 -25.59 30.07
N PRO A 915 8.91 -24.55 30.33
CA PRO A 915 9.43 -24.19 31.65
C PRO A 915 8.40 -23.47 32.54
N GLY A 916 7.10 -23.65 32.27
CA GLY A 916 6.01 -22.96 32.93
C GLY A 916 4.64 -23.50 32.47
N PRO A 917 3.53 -22.99 33.04
CA PRO A 917 2.20 -23.48 32.72
C PRO A 917 1.80 -23.18 31.27
N VAL A 918 1.15 -24.16 30.63
CA VAL A 918 0.58 -24.07 29.28
C VAL A 918 -0.93 -23.97 29.41
N VAL A 919 -1.49 -22.80 29.10
CA VAL A 919 -2.88 -22.45 29.38
C VAL A 919 -3.60 -21.92 28.13
N PRO A 920 -4.86 -22.28 27.84
CA PRO A 920 -5.56 -21.85 26.64
C PRO A 920 -6.47 -20.63 26.84
N THR A 921 -6.67 -20.15 28.07
CA THR A 921 -7.62 -19.07 28.37
C THR A 921 -6.96 -17.84 29.02
N SER A 922 -7.54 -16.66 28.80
CA SER A 922 -7.06 -15.43 29.45
C SER A 922 -7.20 -15.48 30.98
N ASN A 923 -8.22 -16.14 31.52
CA ASN A 923 -8.41 -16.24 32.98
C ASN A 923 -7.28 -17.04 33.62
N GLU A 924 -6.94 -18.19 33.05
CA GLU A 924 -5.84 -19.03 33.57
C GLU A 924 -4.48 -18.34 33.49
N VAL A 925 -4.26 -17.49 32.46
CA VAL A 925 -3.06 -16.63 32.42
C VAL A 925 -3.02 -15.69 33.62
N LEU A 926 -4.15 -15.05 33.95
CA LEU A 926 -4.22 -14.10 35.07
C LEU A 926 -4.10 -14.80 36.43
N GLU A 927 -4.65 -16.01 36.57
CA GLU A 927 -4.49 -16.85 37.76
C GLU A 927 -3.02 -17.26 37.95
N ALA A 928 -2.36 -17.70 36.88
CA ALA A 928 -0.94 -18.04 36.91
C ALA A 928 -0.04 -16.83 37.25
N ILE A 929 -0.37 -15.62 36.78
CA ILE A 929 0.37 -14.39 37.16
C ILE A 929 0.19 -14.08 38.65
N ARG A 930 -0.98 -14.34 39.24
CA ARG A 930 -1.22 -14.09 40.67
C ARG A 930 -0.50 -15.10 41.57
N ALA A 931 -0.38 -16.35 41.11
CA ALA A 931 0.32 -17.43 41.80
C ALA A 931 1.78 -17.59 41.32
N ILE A 932 2.42 -16.49 40.87
CA ILE A 932 3.67 -16.59 40.14
C ILE A 932 4.83 -17.20 40.95
N ASP A 933 4.86 -16.96 42.25
CA ASP A 933 5.89 -17.52 43.15
C ASP A 933 5.73 -19.05 43.28
N ASP A 934 4.49 -19.54 43.41
CA ASP A 934 4.19 -20.97 43.42
C ASP A 934 4.51 -21.62 42.07
N ILE A 935 4.19 -20.95 40.96
CA ILE A 935 4.54 -21.40 39.61
C ILE A 935 6.05 -21.51 39.44
N LYS A 936 6.80 -20.50 39.91
CA LYS A 936 8.27 -20.52 39.85
C LYS A 936 8.83 -21.73 40.60
N SER A 937 8.35 -22.00 41.80
CA SER A 937 8.78 -23.15 42.59
C SER A 937 8.37 -24.48 41.97
N ALA A 938 7.12 -24.61 41.51
CA ALA A 938 6.59 -25.84 40.92
C ALA A 938 7.25 -26.22 39.59
N HIS A 939 7.82 -25.25 38.86
CA HIS A 939 8.45 -25.45 37.56
C HIS A 939 9.98 -25.35 37.57
N ALA A 940 10.63 -25.22 38.73
CA ALA A 940 12.09 -25.01 38.84
C ALA A 940 12.92 -26.05 38.06
N ASP A 941 12.68 -27.35 38.29
CA ASP A 941 13.42 -28.43 37.60
C ASP A 941 13.21 -28.40 36.08
N ARG A 942 11.97 -28.13 35.63
CA ARG A 942 11.65 -27.99 34.19
C ARG A 942 12.34 -26.77 33.60
N TYR A 943 12.42 -25.69 34.36
CA TYR A 943 13.11 -24.47 33.95
C TYR A 943 14.60 -24.70 33.77
N ASP A 944 15.25 -25.36 34.73
CA ASP A 944 16.68 -25.68 34.67
C ASP A 944 17.00 -26.63 33.52
N ALA A 945 16.17 -27.67 33.32
CA ALA A 945 16.29 -28.58 32.17
C ALA A 945 16.12 -27.85 30.83
N PHE A 946 15.14 -26.93 30.75
CA PHE A 946 14.92 -26.11 29.56
C PHE A 946 16.12 -25.22 29.27
N ARG A 947 16.64 -24.50 30.27
CA ARG A 947 17.82 -23.65 30.13
C ARG A 947 19.05 -24.45 29.72
N ALA A 948 19.31 -25.59 30.36
CA ALA A 948 20.43 -26.47 30.02
C ALA A 948 20.36 -27.00 28.57
N THR A 949 19.14 -27.23 28.06
CA THR A 949 18.93 -27.71 26.69
C THR A 949 19.07 -26.60 25.65
N PHE A 950 18.43 -25.45 25.88
CA PHE A 950 18.23 -24.43 24.85
C PHE A 950 19.15 -23.22 24.95
N ALA A 951 19.73 -22.95 26.13
CA ALA A 951 20.61 -21.81 26.40
C ALA A 951 21.87 -22.16 27.25
N PRO A 952 22.55 -23.30 27.01
CA PRO A 952 23.70 -23.72 27.84
C PRO A 952 24.92 -22.80 27.72
N LYS A 953 25.02 -22.04 26.62
CA LYS A 953 26.13 -21.13 26.31
C LYS A 953 25.73 -19.65 26.38
N ASP A 954 24.59 -19.32 26.95
CA ASP A 954 24.24 -17.93 27.28
C ASP A 954 24.73 -17.63 28.72
N ASP A 955 26.05 -17.59 28.87
CA ASP A 955 26.78 -17.46 30.15
C ASP A 955 27.39 -16.06 30.37
N GLY A 956 26.93 -15.07 29.59
CA GLY A 956 27.47 -13.71 29.59
C GLY A 956 28.76 -13.55 28.77
N LYS A 957 29.20 -14.59 28.05
CA LYS A 957 30.44 -14.59 27.26
C LYS A 957 30.19 -14.94 25.79
N ALA A 958 28.94 -14.94 25.33
CA ALA A 958 28.59 -15.31 23.96
C ALA A 958 29.21 -14.34 22.95
N THR A 959 29.10 -13.03 23.20
CA THR A 959 29.63 -11.98 22.34
C THR A 959 31.14 -12.09 22.21
N ARG A 960 31.85 -12.29 23.32
CA ARG A 960 33.30 -12.49 23.32
C ARG A 960 33.70 -13.69 22.47
N ARG A 961 33.05 -14.85 22.66
CA ARG A 961 33.34 -16.07 21.87
C ARG A 961 33.12 -15.86 20.38
N VAL A 962 32.09 -15.10 20.01
CA VAL A 962 31.81 -14.76 18.60
C VAL A 962 32.87 -13.82 18.03
N VAL A 963 33.23 -12.75 18.75
CA VAL A 963 34.24 -11.78 18.28
C VAL A 963 35.62 -12.42 18.19
N ASP A 964 36.02 -13.23 19.19
CA ASP A 964 37.29 -13.97 19.18
C ASP A 964 37.37 -14.94 18.00
N HIS A 965 36.26 -15.58 17.63
CA HIS A 965 36.25 -16.52 16.51
C HIS A 965 36.32 -15.84 15.14
N ILE A 966 35.70 -14.67 14.98
CA ILE A 966 35.64 -13.98 13.68
C ILE A 966 36.88 -13.12 13.43
N PHE A 967 37.43 -12.50 14.49
CA PHE A 967 38.44 -11.44 14.39
C PHE A 967 39.75 -11.73 15.15
N GLY A 968 39.80 -12.82 15.92
CA GLY A 968 40.92 -13.15 16.83
C GLY A 968 41.95 -14.11 16.27
#